data_AF-A0AAE0ZEV3-F1
#
_entry.id   AF-A0AAE0ZEV3-F1
#
_cell.length_a   1.000
_cell.length_b   1.000
_cell.length_c   1.000
_cell.angle_alpha   90.00
_cell.angle_beta   90.00
_cell.angle_gamma   90.00
#
_symmetry.space_group_name_H-M   'P 1'
#
loop_
_entity.id
_entity.type
_entity.pdbx_description
1 polymer ?
#
loop_
_entity_poly.entity_id
_entity_poly.type
_entity_poly.pdbx_seq_one_letter_code
_entity_poly.pdbx_strand_id
1 'polypeptide(L)'
;MDFPSTDQSATTEAGSNSGYDSWTSSPTLGRRRSADRRGSVNMATVTSPKKFAKLKNWIDEKTHVDTLHQKVLTPVNCTAERCMGSMMAQHPHRPNGLPRSQDELSTMAKDFIDQYFTSLKKFGTQAHQKRWAEIQASIEKSNHYELTTPELTFGAKLAWRNAPRCIGRIQWSKLQVFDARHILTARGMFEALCNHIKYATNKGNLRSAITIFPQRKEGRRDFRVWNSQLVSYAGYKQEDGTILGDPANVEFTELCTNMGWKPKHGRFDILPLVLSAAGSDPELFDIPPELVMEVNMKHPKYPWFAELGLKWYALPAVSAMLFDCGGLEFPACPFNGWYMGTEIGARDLCDTARYNITEEVAVKMGLDTRKSTNLWKDRVLVEVNIAVLYSFQTAGVTITDHHSASESFIKHMDNEHKLRGGCPADWVWVVPPMSGSLTEVFHQEMLVYKMKPSYEYQDAAWKTHVWVKDRDKTQNLDKPKRKFGFKELARAVKFSAKLMGKALARRVKCLILYATETGKSERFAETLCEIFKHAFDAKVMCLDEYDVSALEHESLVLFVSSTFGNGDPPENGESFAKGLFELKPTELSNGKGSEGSKLKMSQVRMSVSSIHPVSKDVSGNLDIITGPLGNVRFSVFALGSTAYPHFCAFGRYLDQTMRELGAESICRMGEGDELCGQEQSFRQWAEEVFKAACDTFCLGDDVNFSEATGALSNNDNTWKPNKFRISTVDNAKQPDLCEALSKVHGKRILPCVVTETKQLQSSESDRQTILVRLNTQGADFELAYAPGDHVGIYPANNQELVESVLTRLHNAPQPDEIIRTEVLHEVTTPLGSNKTWAQFEKMPVCSLRMAFTHVLDLTTPPSQALLQLLATLATRDIDKERLEVLATDSTAYEDWKYEESPNMLEVLDQFPSLKIPPSLLLTQLPLLQQRYYSISSSPRMHPGEIHATIAVVRFRTKGGAGPIHEGVCSGWLNKCPAGTIVPCMVRTAPTFHLPQDTALPVIMVGPGTGIAPFRSFWEQRFIDMDLANSGFEQKVKTFGPFTMYFGCRSSRQDNIYGTEMEEYHKSGVLSHYHLALSREPSMPKVYVQDVLLNNGAVIYDELIHKGGHFYVCGDVSMAHDVQMTLKTILQDQGKMNEQSASDLVTKLRDSDRIHEDIFGVSVRRPGDVAERPKDQSLRALQYLNATSKPQKPDTVKEKAVPITPTKRKSVSKPRAPIKNIFVRQKISPESKPS
;
A
#
# COMPACT_ATOMS: atom_id res chain seq x y z
N MET A 1 -17.97 -20.74 71.60
CA MET A 1 -16.66 -20.66 72.31
C MET A 1 -16.29 -19.19 72.36
N ASP A 2 -17.06 -18.35 73.02
CA ASP A 2 -17.39 -18.32 74.47
C ASP A 2 -16.32 -17.55 75.26
N PHE A 3 -16.70 -16.31 75.57
CA PHE A 3 -16.28 -15.52 76.73
C PHE A 3 -16.41 -16.36 78.03
N PRO A 4 -15.73 -16.02 79.17
CA PRO A 4 -15.77 -14.65 79.71
C PRO A 4 -14.61 -14.14 80.63
N SER A 5 -14.65 -12.81 80.90
CA SER A 5 -14.53 -12.09 82.20
C SER A 5 -13.35 -12.35 83.17
N THR A 6 -12.90 -11.43 84.05
CA THR A 6 -13.48 -10.25 84.75
C THR A 6 -12.40 -9.14 84.92
N ASP A 7 -12.64 -7.83 84.80
CA ASP A 7 -13.47 -6.90 85.64
C ASP A 7 -12.81 -6.68 87.05
N GLN A 8 -12.54 -5.50 87.64
CA GLN A 8 -13.01 -4.07 87.53
C GLN A 8 -11.79 -3.06 87.58
N SER A 9 -11.83 -1.74 87.83
CA SER A 9 -12.85 -0.75 88.25
C SER A 9 -12.54 0.72 87.83
N ALA A 10 -13.59 1.49 87.46
CA ALA A 10 -13.86 2.96 87.53
C ALA A 10 -12.69 3.99 87.54
N THR A 11 -12.66 5.10 86.76
CA THR A 11 -13.63 6.23 86.72
C THR A 11 -13.50 7.16 85.49
N THR A 12 -14.57 7.94 85.27
CA THR A 12 -14.89 9.09 84.38
C THR A 12 -13.86 10.01 83.68
N GLU A 13 -14.31 10.51 82.52
CA GLU A 13 -14.15 11.85 81.88
C GLU A 13 -13.02 12.17 80.86
N ALA A 14 -13.50 12.36 79.61
CA ALA A 14 -13.20 13.36 78.58
C ALA A 14 -11.84 14.12 78.51
N GLY A 15 -11.38 14.30 77.26
CA GLY A 15 -10.78 15.58 76.85
C GLY A 15 -9.40 15.52 76.19
N SER A 16 -9.34 15.96 74.94
CA SER A 16 -8.11 16.30 74.20
C SER A 16 -7.21 17.31 74.94
N ASN A 17 -5.88 17.19 74.81
CA ASN A 17 -5.14 18.20 74.03
C ASN A 17 -3.71 17.81 73.61
N SER A 18 -3.21 18.57 72.64
CA SER A 18 -1.85 18.57 72.08
C SER A 18 -0.84 19.41 72.88
N GLY A 19 0.44 19.07 72.72
CA GLY A 19 1.60 19.98 72.90
C GLY A 19 2.88 19.17 73.14
N TYR A 20 4.10 19.67 72.95
CA TYR A 20 4.68 20.81 72.22
C TYR A 20 6.22 20.69 72.46
N ASP A 21 7.03 21.38 71.65
CA ASP A 21 8.39 21.87 71.97
C ASP A 21 9.65 20.96 72.11
N SER A 22 10.46 21.03 71.04
CA SER A 22 11.84 21.59 71.07
C SER A 22 13.03 20.72 71.58
N TRP A 23 14.21 21.39 71.60
CA TRP A 23 15.55 20.97 72.07
C TRP A 23 16.63 20.50 71.06
N THR A 24 17.45 21.50 70.76
CA THR A 24 18.87 21.59 70.40
C THR A 24 19.87 20.46 70.76
N SER A 25 20.94 20.46 69.95
CA SER A 25 22.37 20.25 70.29
C SER A 25 22.98 18.84 70.46
N SER A 26 24.13 18.68 69.81
CA SER A 26 24.99 17.49 69.67
C SER A 26 25.74 17.08 70.95
N PRO A 27 26.52 15.97 70.93
CA PRO A 27 27.97 16.20 70.83
C PRO A 27 28.80 15.19 70.01
N THR A 28 29.75 15.74 69.26
CA THR A 28 31.14 15.29 68.99
C THR A 28 31.53 13.80 69.01
N LEU A 29 32.25 13.37 67.96
CA LEU A 29 33.69 13.08 68.10
C LEU A 29 34.38 13.12 66.72
N GLY A 30 35.69 13.41 66.69
CA GLY A 30 36.46 13.26 65.46
C GLY A 30 37.97 13.24 65.71
N ARG A 31 38.71 12.50 64.88
CA ARG A 31 40.10 12.83 64.48
C ARG A 31 40.68 11.88 63.42
N ARG A 32 41.17 12.49 62.33
CA ARG A 32 42.50 12.30 61.70
C ARG A 32 43.00 10.86 61.40
N ARG A 33 43.23 10.58 60.11
CA ARG A 33 44.51 10.69 59.35
C ARG A 33 44.88 9.47 58.49
N SER A 34 45.60 9.83 57.40
CA SER A 34 46.56 9.05 56.58
C SER A 34 46.06 7.86 55.76
N ALA A 35 46.24 8.01 54.45
CA ALA A 35 46.40 6.92 53.50
C ALA A 35 47.75 6.20 53.71
N ASP A 36 47.84 4.93 53.30
CA ASP A 36 48.92 4.53 52.40
C ASP A 36 48.55 3.35 51.47
N ARG A 37 49.43 3.17 50.49
CA ARG A 37 49.47 2.32 49.28
C ARG A 37 48.81 0.92 49.25
N ARG A 38 48.22 0.68 48.07
CA ARG A 38 48.41 -0.46 47.14
C ARG A 38 48.59 -1.87 47.72
N GLY A 39 47.61 -2.72 47.45
CA GLY A 39 47.78 -4.17 47.29
C GLY A 39 46.78 -4.70 46.28
N SER A 40 47.25 -5.31 45.20
CA SER A 40 46.38 -6.01 44.23
C SER A 40 45.88 -7.31 44.84
N VAL A 41 44.57 -7.57 44.78
CA VAL A 41 43.99 -8.89 45.08
C VAL A 41 43.08 -9.31 43.94
N ASN A 42 43.22 -10.58 43.54
CA ASN A 42 42.66 -11.15 42.33
C ASN A 42 41.12 -11.13 42.27
N MET A 43 40.60 -11.09 41.04
CA MET A 43 39.27 -11.63 40.76
C MET A 43 39.22 -13.12 41.14
N ALA A 44 38.45 -13.44 42.17
CA ALA A 44 37.94 -14.78 42.40
C ALA A 44 36.44 -14.68 42.69
N THR A 45 35.67 -15.25 41.78
CA THR A 45 34.21 -15.36 41.75
C THR A 45 33.51 -15.53 43.10
N VAL A 46 32.71 -14.53 43.48
CA VAL A 46 31.46 -14.74 44.24
C VAL A 46 30.34 -14.00 43.50
N THR A 47 29.83 -14.60 42.42
CA THR A 47 28.63 -14.11 41.74
C THR A 47 27.40 -14.48 42.55
N SER A 48 27.01 -13.62 43.50
CA SER A 48 25.64 -13.61 43.99
C SER A 48 24.68 -13.45 42.81
N PRO A 49 23.58 -14.23 42.70
CA PRO A 49 22.65 -14.10 41.59
C PRO A 49 22.08 -12.68 41.55
N LYS A 50 22.24 -11.99 40.41
CA LYS A 50 21.74 -10.62 40.21
C LYS A 50 20.21 -10.64 40.29
N LYS A 51 19.65 -10.23 41.44
CA LYS A 51 18.20 -10.16 41.62
C LYS A 51 17.60 -9.16 40.63
N PHE A 52 16.67 -9.61 39.80
CA PHE A 52 15.87 -8.76 38.92
C PHE A 52 14.77 -8.04 39.73
N ALA A 53 14.31 -6.89 39.25
CA ALA A 53 13.23 -6.16 39.88
C ALA A 53 11.88 -6.82 39.52
N LYS A 54 11.13 -7.26 40.52
CA LYS A 54 9.76 -7.75 40.33
C LYS A 54 8.81 -6.58 40.52
N LEU A 55 8.01 -6.27 39.50
CA LEU A 55 7.05 -5.18 39.46
C LEU A 55 5.63 -5.76 39.44
N LYS A 56 4.76 -5.34 40.36
CA LYS A 56 3.36 -5.77 40.44
C LYS A 56 2.41 -4.72 39.88
N ASN A 57 1.37 -5.17 39.17
CA ASN A 57 0.13 -4.42 38.95
C ASN A 57 -0.82 -4.73 40.11
N TRP A 58 -1.29 -3.70 40.81
CA TRP A 58 -2.13 -3.86 42.00
C TRP A 58 -3.63 -4.02 41.72
N ILE A 59 -4.07 -3.91 40.46
CA ILE A 59 -5.47 -4.20 40.05
C ILE A 59 -5.66 -5.68 39.75
N ASP A 60 -4.83 -6.26 38.87
CA ASP A 60 -5.02 -7.62 38.35
C ASP A 60 -4.01 -8.65 38.88
N GLU A 61 -3.17 -8.22 39.82
CA GLU A 61 -2.08 -8.98 40.45
C GLU A 61 -1.00 -9.51 39.51
N LYS A 62 -0.98 -9.13 38.22
CA LYS A 62 0.10 -9.51 37.31
C LYS A 62 1.44 -9.02 37.84
N THR A 63 2.46 -9.85 37.71
CA THR A 63 3.83 -9.48 38.09
C THR A 63 4.79 -9.67 36.94
N HIS A 64 5.44 -8.58 36.54
CA HIS A 64 6.51 -8.58 35.55
C HIS A 64 7.86 -8.62 36.25
N VAL A 65 8.87 -9.16 35.57
CA VAL A 65 10.26 -9.13 36.03
C VAL A 65 11.01 -8.23 35.07
N ASP A 66 11.35 -7.02 35.51
CA ASP A 66 12.20 -6.14 34.73
C ASP A 66 13.64 -6.67 34.77
N THR A 67 14.10 -7.09 33.61
CA THR A 67 15.48 -7.51 33.31
C THR A 67 16.24 -6.46 32.50
N LEU A 68 15.54 -5.52 31.87
CA LEU A 68 16.10 -4.54 30.96
C LEU A 68 16.95 -3.48 31.70
N HIS A 69 16.57 -3.10 32.91
CA HIS A 69 17.32 -2.14 33.73
C HIS A 69 18.78 -2.58 34.00
N GLN A 70 19.10 -3.88 33.96
CA GLN A 70 20.47 -4.37 34.13
C GLN A 70 21.37 -4.12 32.91
N LYS A 71 20.80 -3.70 31.77
CA LYS A 71 21.56 -3.29 30.58
C LYS A 71 21.97 -1.81 30.62
N VAL A 72 21.67 -1.10 31.70
CA VAL A 72 21.93 0.33 31.87
C VAL A 72 23.25 0.56 32.62
N LEU A 73 24.06 1.53 32.16
CA LEU A 73 25.34 1.89 32.79
C LEU A 73 25.18 2.71 34.08
N THR A 74 24.07 3.42 34.24
CA THR A 74 23.75 4.21 35.43
C THR A 74 23.01 3.37 36.48
N PRO A 75 23.45 3.31 37.75
CA PRO A 75 22.73 2.61 38.80
C PRO A 75 21.30 3.12 38.98
N VAL A 76 20.35 2.20 39.16
CA VAL A 76 18.99 2.55 39.56
C VAL A 76 18.97 2.86 41.06
N ASN A 77 18.42 4.00 41.45
CA ASN A 77 18.36 4.44 42.85
C ASN A 77 17.28 3.71 43.68
N CYS A 78 17.14 2.40 43.51
CA CYS A 78 16.16 1.58 44.21
C CYS A 78 16.82 0.36 44.86
N THR A 79 16.58 0.19 46.16
CA THR A 79 17.03 -0.96 46.95
C THR A 79 15.88 -1.97 47.11
N ALA A 80 16.16 -3.13 47.70
CA ALA A 80 15.11 -4.11 48.05
C ALA A 80 14.11 -3.61 49.12
N GLU A 81 14.39 -2.49 49.78
CA GLU A 81 13.59 -1.92 50.87
C GLU A 81 12.91 -0.60 50.48
N ARG A 82 13.47 0.14 49.51
CA ARG A 82 12.97 1.47 49.11
C ARG A 82 13.36 1.80 47.68
N CYS A 83 12.39 2.19 46.85
CA CYS A 83 12.67 2.79 45.55
C CYS A 83 12.67 4.32 45.65
N MET A 84 13.78 4.97 45.28
CA MET A 84 13.86 6.44 45.21
C MET A 84 13.59 6.98 43.79
N GLY A 85 13.06 6.15 42.89
CA GLY A 85 12.78 6.50 41.50
C GLY A 85 11.81 7.68 41.35
N SER A 86 10.82 7.80 42.23
CA SER A 86 9.78 8.84 42.19
C SER A 86 10.18 10.18 42.81
N MET A 87 11.46 10.41 43.08
CA MET A 87 11.96 11.71 43.55
C MET A 87 11.97 12.70 42.39
N MET A 88 11.40 13.91 42.59
CA MET A 88 11.54 15.06 41.69
C MET A 88 12.96 15.67 41.76
N ALA A 89 13.97 14.83 41.56
CA ALA A 89 15.38 15.20 41.57
C ALA A 89 15.85 15.55 40.16
N GLN A 90 16.59 16.65 40.03
CA GLN A 90 17.41 16.89 38.84
C GLN A 90 18.54 15.86 38.85
N HIS A 91 18.49 14.88 37.94
CA HIS A 91 19.62 13.98 37.74
C HIS A 91 20.87 14.79 37.35
N PRO A 92 22.07 14.39 37.80
CA PRO A 92 23.29 15.10 37.43
C PRO A 92 23.46 15.09 35.90
N HIS A 93 23.40 16.28 35.30
CA HIS A 93 23.70 16.47 33.90
C HIS A 93 25.21 16.36 33.68
N ARG A 94 25.63 15.74 32.58
CA ARG A 94 27.02 15.82 32.10
C ARG A 94 27.33 17.29 31.83
N PRO A 95 28.41 17.89 32.40
CA PRO A 95 28.71 19.30 32.19
C PRO A 95 28.77 19.65 30.69
N ASN A 96 28.07 20.70 30.28
CA ASN A 96 27.88 21.02 28.87
C ASN A 96 29.21 21.18 28.12
N GLY A 97 29.30 20.55 26.94
CA GLY A 97 30.32 20.87 25.94
C GLY A 97 31.66 20.13 26.07
N LEU A 98 31.85 19.24 27.05
CA LEU A 98 33.03 18.37 27.06
C LEU A 98 32.85 17.20 26.06
N PRO A 99 33.76 16.99 25.10
CA PRO A 99 33.68 15.82 24.21
C PRO A 99 33.77 14.51 25.00
N ARG A 100 33.30 13.41 24.41
CA ARG A 100 33.48 12.06 24.97
C ARG A 100 34.91 11.60 24.76
N SER A 101 35.39 10.71 25.64
CA SER A 101 36.64 10.01 25.35
C SER A 101 36.45 9.10 24.14
N GLN A 102 37.53 8.80 23.42
CA GLN A 102 37.49 7.93 22.25
C GLN A 102 36.94 6.54 22.59
N ASP A 103 37.27 6.01 23.77
CA ASP A 103 36.77 4.74 24.28
C ASP A 103 35.26 4.78 24.59
N GLU A 104 34.76 5.87 25.20
CA GLU A 104 33.34 6.08 25.49
C GLU A 104 32.54 6.17 24.18
N LEU A 105 33.03 6.99 23.22
CA LEU A 105 32.43 7.15 21.91
C LEU A 105 32.40 5.83 21.12
N SER A 106 33.53 5.10 21.08
CA SER A 106 33.63 3.81 20.40
C SER A 106 32.68 2.77 20.99
N THR A 107 32.61 2.67 22.31
CA THR A 107 31.71 1.75 23.02
C THR A 107 30.24 2.04 22.70
N MET A 108 29.83 3.31 22.78
CA MET A 108 28.45 3.73 22.49
C MET A 108 28.10 3.59 20.99
N ALA A 109 29.04 3.85 20.10
CA ALA A 109 28.86 3.65 18.66
C ALA A 109 28.67 2.16 18.34
N LYS A 110 29.44 1.27 18.98
CA LYS A 110 29.33 -0.18 18.79
C LYS A 110 27.96 -0.70 19.21
N ASP A 111 27.54 -0.39 20.42
CA ASP A 111 26.23 -0.80 20.96
C ASP A 111 25.07 -0.33 20.06
N PHE A 112 25.11 0.93 19.62
CA PHE A 112 24.09 1.48 18.73
C PHE A 112 24.05 0.79 17.35
N ILE A 113 25.22 0.55 16.73
CA ILE A 113 25.31 -0.09 15.41
C ILE A 113 24.91 -1.57 15.50
N ASP A 114 25.28 -2.26 16.58
CA ASP A 114 24.82 -3.63 16.85
C ASP A 114 23.29 -3.69 16.96
N GLN A 115 22.67 -2.75 17.68
CA GLN A 115 21.21 -2.65 17.77
C GLN A 115 20.56 -2.37 16.41
N TYR A 116 21.13 -1.47 15.60
CA TYR A 116 20.65 -1.16 14.25
C TYR A 116 20.70 -2.40 13.33
N PHE A 117 21.86 -3.04 13.19
CA PHE A 117 21.98 -4.23 12.32
C PHE A 117 21.23 -5.45 12.86
N THR A 118 21.04 -5.57 14.18
CA THR A 118 20.16 -6.58 14.78
C THR A 118 18.70 -6.35 14.39
N SER A 119 18.22 -5.10 14.40
CA SER A 119 16.85 -4.78 13.98
C SER A 119 16.56 -5.15 12.52
N LEU A 120 17.58 -5.03 11.66
CA LEU A 120 17.52 -5.42 10.24
C LEU A 120 17.78 -6.91 9.98
N LYS A 121 17.91 -7.75 11.02
CA LYS A 121 18.36 -9.16 10.93
C LYS A 121 19.69 -9.36 10.18
N LYS A 122 20.51 -8.31 10.07
CA LYS A 122 21.79 -8.26 9.33
C LYS A 122 23.01 -8.18 10.25
N PHE A 123 22.84 -8.45 11.55
CA PHE A 123 23.93 -8.56 12.51
C PHE A 123 24.94 -9.65 12.07
N GLY A 124 26.23 -9.39 12.30
CA GLY A 124 27.33 -10.29 11.91
C GLY A 124 27.68 -10.34 10.41
N THR A 125 26.84 -9.80 9.51
CA THR A 125 27.09 -9.80 8.05
C THR A 125 28.31 -8.98 7.63
N GLN A 126 28.80 -9.18 6.40
CA GLN A 126 29.90 -8.38 5.83
C GLN A 126 29.58 -6.88 5.80
N ALA A 127 28.32 -6.50 5.52
CA ALA A 127 27.88 -5.10 5.56
C ALA A 127 27.98 -4.50 6.97
N HIS A 128 27.59 -5.26 8.00
CA HIS A 128 27.75 -4.87 9.40
C HIS A 128 29.23 -4.68 9.77
N GLN A 129 30.07 -5.68 9.46
CA GLN A 129 31.51 -5.63 9.76
C GLN A 129 32.20 -4.46 9.06
N LYS A 130 31.89 -4.21 7.77
CA LYS A 130 32.41 -3.08 7.00
C LYS A 130 32.00 -1.74 7.63
N ARG A 131 30.72 -1.56 7.95
CA ARG A 131 30.22 -0.32 8.55
C ARG A 131 30.83 -0.06 9.93
N TRP A 132 31.05 -1.10 10.73
CA TRP A 132 31.78 -0.97 11.99
C TRP A 132 33.24 -0.52 11.77
N ALA A 133 33.96 -1.13 10.83
CA ALA A 133 35.34 -0.74 10.52
C ALA A 133 35.47 0.72 10.03
N GLU A 134 34.52 1.20 9.22
CA GLU A 134 34.45 2.61 8.80
C GLU A 134 34.27 3.58 9.97
N ILE A 135 33.41 3.22 10.92
CA ILE A 135 33.14 4.01 12.14
C ILE A 135 34.36 4.02 13.05
N GLN A 136 34.96 2.85 13.30
CA GLN A 136 36.17 2.73 14.10
C GLN A 136 37.32 3.56 13.52
N ALA A 137 37.60 3.46 12.22
CA ALA A 137 38.63 4.27 11.55
C ALA A 137 38.35 5.78 11.59
N SER A 138 37.07 6.19 11.58
CA SER A 138 36.67 7.59 11.72
C SER A 138 36.94 8.13 13.13
N ILE A 139 36.57 7.34 14.15
CA ILE A 139 36.80 7.62 15.57
C ILE A 139 38.31 7.70 15.87
N GLU A 140 39.11 6.75 15.37
CA GLU A 140 40.58 6.76 15.51
C GLU A 140 41.24 7.96 14.84
N LYS A 141 40.71 8.42 13.70
CA LYS A 141 41.29 9.54 12.94
C LYS A 141 40.91 10.92 13.49
N SER A 142 39.71 11.07 14.05
CA SER A 142 39.11 12.39 14.30
C SER A 142 38.27 12.51 15.57
N ASN A 143 38.28 11.49 16.44
CA ASN A 143 37.40 11.36 17.61
C ASN A 143 35.91 11.61 17.28
N HIS A 144 35.50 11.22 16.07
CA HIS A 144 34.22 11.61 15.48
C HIS A 144 33.77 10.63 14.41
N TYR A 145 32.45 10.48 14.22
CA TYR A 145 31.87 9.79 13.07
C TYR A 145 30.50 10.39 12.72
N GLU A 146 29.93 10.01 11.58
CA GLU A 146 28.61 10.47 11.16
C GLU A 146 27.66 9.29 10.89
N LEU A 147 26.42 9.43 11.37
CA LEU A 147 25.32 8.50 11.10
C LEU A 147 24.83 8.67 9.65
N THR A 148 24.52 7.56 8.99
CA THR A 148 23.71 7.59 7.76
C THR A 148 22.28 8.07 8.09
N THR A 149 21.52 8.56 7.10
CA THR A 149 20.13 8.97 7.35
C THR A 149 19.22 7.82 7.85
N PRO A 150 19.37 6.56 7.39
CA PRO A 150 18.69 5.41 7.99
C PRO A 150 19.08 5.17 9.46
N GLU A 151 20.37 5.21 9.80
CA GLU A 151 20.86 5.10 11.18
C GLU A 151 20.28 6.22 12.07
N LEU A 152 20.32 7.47 11.62
CA LEU A 152 19.75 8.61 12.32
C LEU A 152 18.24 8.44 12.57
N THR A 153 17.52 7.94 11.57
CA THR A 153 16.07 7.71 11.63
C THR A 153 15.72 6.62 12.64
N PHE A 154 16.44 5.49 12.60
CA PHE A 154 16.31 4.42 13.58
C PHE A 154 16.62 4.92 14.99
N GLY A 155 17.71 5.66 15.17
CA GLY A 155 18.12 6.20 16.45
C GLY A 155 17.10 7.15 17.07
N ALA A 156 16.50 8.04 16.28
CA ALA A 156 15.47 8.95 16.74
C ALA A 156 14.18 8.20 17.15
N LYS A 157 13.69 7.28 16.31
CA LYS A 157 12.54 6.41 16.64
C LYS A 157 12.79 5.63 17.94
N LEU A 158 13.96 5.03 18.09
CA LEU A 158 14.33 4.26 19.27
C LEU A 158 14.50 5.13 20.54
N ALA A 159 14.99 6.37 20.40
CA ALA A 159 15.06 7.31 21.52
C ALA A 159 13.67 7.68 22.07
N TRP A 160 12.66 7.82 21.21
CA TRP A 160 11.28 8.04 21.67
C TRP A 160 10.70 6.79 22.35
N ARG A 161 10.94 5.59 21.79
CA ARG A 161 10.58 4.31 22.42
C ARG A 161 11.18 4.14 23.82
N ASN A 162 12.37 4.71 24.04
CA ASN A 162 13.10 4.66 25.30
C ASN A 162 12.74 5.79 26.30
N ALA A 163 11.89 6.76 25.93
CA ALA A 163 11.69 7.99 26.71
C ALA A 163 10.80 7.79 27.95
N PRO A 164 11.34 7.80 29.20
CA PRO A 164 10.60 7.35 30.38
C PRO A 164 9.42 8.25 30.79
N ARG A 165 9.44 9.53 30.38
CA ARG A 165 8.44 10.55 30.73
C ARG A 165 7.31 10.74 29.71
N CYS A 166 7.33 10.03 28.58
CA CYS A 166 6.34 10.20 27.53
C CYS A 166 5.28 9.09 27.60
N ILE A 167 4.05 9.43 27.99
CA ILE A 167 2.92 8.48 28.03
C ILE A 167 2.50 8.02 26.61
N GLY A 168 2.44 8.95 25.65
CA GLY A 168 1.98 8.70 24.27
C GLY A 168 2.95 7.98 23.33
N ARG A 169 4.02 7.36 23.85
CA ARG A 169 5.13 6.83 23.03
C ARG A 169 4.86 5.51 22.30
N ILE A 170 3.65 4.93 22.37
CA ILE A 170 3.33 3.70 21.63
C ILE A 170 3.52 3.87 20.11
N GLN A 171 3.32 5.09 19.59
CA GLN A 171 3.43 5.42 18.16
C GLN A 171 4.87 5.74 17.72
N TRP A 172 5.90 5.36 18.52
CA TRP A 172 7.31 5.66 18.25
C TRP A 172 7.79 5.27 16.85
N SER A 173 7.24 4.20 16.28
CA SER A 173 7.55 3.72 14.93
C SER A 173 7.09 4.69 13.83
N LYS A 174 6.08 5.52 14.08
CA LYS A 174 5.50 6.47 13.10
C LYS A 174 6.15 7.85 13.08
N LEU A 175 7.21 8.08 13.87
CA LEU A 175 7.90 9.37 13.93
C LEU A 175 8.52 9.74 12.57
N GLN A 176 8.08 10.86 11.99
CA GLN A 176 8.74 11.45 10.82
C GLN A 176 10.05 12.12 11.24
N VAL A 177 11.15 11.79 10.57
CA VAL A 177 12.47 12.39 10.84
C VAL A 177 12.86 13.31 9.68
N PHE A 178 13.19 14.55 9.98
CA PHE A 178 13.77 15.51 9.03
C PHE A 178 15.27 15.66 9.32
N ASP A 179 16.11 15.10 8.45
CA ASP A 179 17.58 15.20 8.52
C ASP A 179 18.03 16.58 8.03
N ALA A 180 18.13 17.53 8.97
CA ALA A 180 18.54 18.92 8.75
C ALA A 180 20.03 19.15 9.07
N ARG A 181 20.86 18.10 9.16
CA ARG A 181 22.30 18.20 9.48
C ARG A 181 23.15 18.90 8.42
N HIS A 182 22.57 19.19 7.25
CA HIS A 182 23.17 19.99 6.18
C HIS A 182 22.91 21.51 6.36
N ILE A 183 22.06 21.92 7.29
CA ILE A 183 21.68 23.32 7.52
C ILE A 183 22.65 23.97 8.50
N LEU A 184 23.36 25.01 8.04
CA LEU A 184 24.48 25.61 8.78
C LEU A 184 24.23 27.06 9.27
N THR A 185 23.04 27.64 9.06
CA THR A 185 22.71 29.04 9.38
C THR A 185 21.42 29.16 10.20
N ALA A 186 21.31 30.17 11.06
CA ALA A 186 20.12 30.36 11.91
C ALA A 186 18.85 30.61 11.09
N ARG A 187 18.97 31.34 9.97
CA ARG A 187 17.89 31.48 8.97
C ARG A 187 17.47 30.14 8.35
N GLY A 188 18.43 29.30 7.98
CA GLY A 188 18.11 27.96 7.45
C GLY A 188 17.43 27.09 8.51
N MET A 189 17.82 27.21 9.78
CA MET A 189 17.10 26.59 10.89
C MET A 189 15.65 27.08 10.94
N PHE A 190 15.42 28.40 10.93
CA PHE A 190 14.07 28.99 10.93
C PHE A 190 13.18 28.47 9.78
N GLU A 191 13.72 28.39 8.55
CA GLU A 191 13.02 27.85 7.39
C GLU A 191 12.61 26.37 7.61
N ALA A 192 13.51 25.54 8.16
CA ALA A 192 13.21 24.14 8.49
C ALA A 192 12.23 23.98 9.67
N LEU A 193 12.23 24.89 10.65
CA LEU A 193 11.28 24.90 11.76
C LEU A 193 9.88 25.31 11.31
N CYS A 194 9.75 26.27 10.39
CA CYS A 194 8.47 26.61 9.76
C CYS A 194 7.87 25.40 9.03
N ASN A 195 8.70 24.63 8.31
CA ASN A 195 8.29 23.40 7.66
C ASN A 195 7.85 22.32 8.66
N HIS A 196 8.58 22.16 9.78
CA HIS A 196 8.20 21.27 10.88
C HIS A 196 6.81 21.63 11.42
N ILE A 197 6.57 22.90 11.76
CA ILE A 197 5.27 23.37 12.27
C ILE A 197 4.15 23.10 11.25
N LYS A 198 4.37 23.42 9.96
CA LYS A 198 3.37 23.18 8.90
C LYS A 198 3.03 21.68 8.76
N TYR A 199 4.04 20.82 8.65
CA TYR A 199 3.87 19.38 8.49
C TYR A 199 3.19 18.75 9.71
N ALA A 200 3.65 19.11 10.92
CA ALA A 200 3.16 18.52 12.15
C ALA A 200 1.75 19.00 12.51
N THR A 201 1.38 20.23 12.16
CA THR A 201 0.04 20.78 12.44
C THR A 201 -1.04 20.20 11.50
N ASN A 202 -0.73 19.96 10.22
CA ASN A 202 -1.57 19.22 9.27
C ASN A 202 -3.09 19.51 9.37
N LYS A 203 -3.47 20.80 9.33
CA LYS A 203 -4.87 21.28 9.40
C LYS A 203 -5.66 20.82 10.64
N GLY A 204 -4.96 20.48 11.73
CA GLY A 204 -5.53 19.99 12.99
C GLY A 204 -5.23 18.50 13.26
N ASN A 205 -5.07 17.68 12.22
CA ASN A 205 -4.77 16.26 12.36
C ASN A 205 -3.27 16.04 12.63
N LEU A 206 -2.84 16.25 13.87
CA LEU A 206 -1.42 16.37 14.25
C LEU A 206 -0.59 15.12 13.90
N ARG A 207 0.62 15.33 13.38
CA ARG A 207 1.58 14.27 13.01
C ARG A 207 2.84 14.38 13.86
N SER A 208 3.35 13.27 14.39
CA SER A 208 4.61 13.26 15.15
C SER A 208 5.81 13.44 14.24
N ALA A 209 6.60 14.49 14.47
CA ALA A 209 7.81 14.79 13.72
C ALA A 209 8.99 15.15 14.63
N ILE A 210 10.21 15.00 14.11
CA ILE A 210 11.45 15.53 14.69
C ILE A 210 12.32 16.13 13.59
N THR A 211 12.91 17.30 13.85
CA THR A 211 13.88 17.94 12.92
C THR A 211 15.25 17.98 13.57
N ILE A 212 16.23 17.28 13.00
CA ILE A 212 17.55 17.08 13.62
C ILE A 212 18.60 17.92 12.91
N PHE A 213 19.11 18.94 13.61
CA PHE A 213 20.18 19.83 13.15
C PHE A 213 21.58 19.22 13.41
N PRO A 214 22.69 19.85 12.96
CA PRO A 214 24.02 19.25 13.06
C PRO A 214 24.42 18.87 14.50
N GLN A 215 25.06 17.71 14.64
CA GLN A 215 25.66 17.26 15.90
C GLN A 215 26.74 18.22 16.41
N ARG A 216 26.91 18.22 17.73
CA ARG A 216 28.07 18.82 18.41
C ARG A 216 29.36 18.22 17.85
N LYS A 217 30.36 19.07 17.61
CA LYS A 217 31.72 18.67 17.20
C LYS A 217 32.74 19.43 18.03
N GLU A 218 33.86 18.80 18.35
CA GLU A 218 34.96 19.45 19.07
C GLU A 218 35.46 20.69 18.31
N GLY A 219 35.77 21.77 19.03
CA GLY A 219 36.14 23.06 18.45
C GLY A 219 35.01 23.83 17.75
N ARG A 220 33.80 23.26 17.57
CA ARG A 220 32.67 23.91 16.90
C ARG A 220 31.56 24.28 17.88
N ARG A 221 31.07 25.53 17.79
CA ARG A 221 29.88 26.03 18.50
C ARG A 221 28.66 25.10 18.30
N ASP A 222 27.80 24.92 19.30
CA ASP A 222 26.54 24.17 19.18
C ASP A 222 25.51 24.85 18.26
N PHE A 223 24.63 24.05 17.67
CA PHE A 223 23.35 24.51 17.11
C PHE A 223 22.29 24.46 18.20
N ARG A 224 21.57 25.56 18.46
CA ARG A 224 20.55 25.63 19.53
C ARG A 224 19.28 26.31 19.04
N VAL A 225 18.14 25.75 19.43
CA VAL A 225 16.86 26.48 19.56
C VAL A 225 16.78 26.92 21.02
N TRP A 226 16.61 28.22 21.27
CA TRP A 226 16.68 28.77 22.64
C TRP A 226 15.34 28.65 23.37
N ASN A 227 14.24 28.60 22.62
CA ASN A 227 12.90 28.36 23.13
C ASN A 227 12.77 26.94 23.72
N SER A 228 11.98 26.80 24.78
CA SER A 228 11.62 25.50 25.37
C SER A 228 10.71 24.67 24.44
N GLN A 229 9.80 25.34 23.75
CA GLN A 229 8.93 24.82 22.69
C GLN A 229 8.97 25.75 21.47
N LEU A 230 8.72 25.23 20.26
CA LEU A 230 8.70 26.04 19.03
C LEU A 230 7.58 27.09 19.02
N VAL A 231 6.47 26.79 19.69
CA VAL A 231 5.36 27.73 19.91
C VAL A 231 5.14 27.80 21.42
N SER A 232 5.06 29.01 21.94
CA SER A 232 4.89 29.28 23.37
C SER A 232 4.37 30.71 23.57
N TYR A 233 3.58 30.92 24.63
CA TYR A 233 3.07 32.25 24.97
C TYR A 233 4.07 33.05 25.82
N ALA A 234 4.09 34.36 25.63
CA ALA A 234 4.89 35.30 26.39
C ALA A 234 4.34 35.50 27.82
N GLY A 235 5.20 35.92 28.74
CA GLY A 235 4.85 36.28 30.11
C GLY A 235 5.40 37.64 30.49
N TYR A 236 4.57 38.51 31.07
CA TYR A 236 4.90 39.88 31.42
C TYR A 236 4.67 40.12 32.91
N LYS A 237 5.75 40.35 33.66
CA LYS A 237 5.67 40.80 35.05
C LYS A 237 5.08 42.22 35.12
N GLN A 238 4.06 42.40 35.94
CA GLN A 238 3.38 43.68 36.18
C GLN A 238 4.01 44.44 37.35
N GLU A 239 3.67 45.72 37.50
CA GLU A 239 4.19 46.58 38.58
C GLU A 239 3.77 46.12 39.98
N ASP A 240 2.60 45.51 40.10
CA ASP A 240 2.07 44.92 41.35
C ASP A 240 2.66 43.53 41.68
N GLY A 241 3.55 43.01 40.83
CA GLY A 241 4.16 41.69 40.96
C GLY A 241 3.35 40.53 40.38
N THR A 242 2.14 40.78 39.86
CA THR A 242 1.37 39.77 39.10
C THR A 242 2.01 39.50 37.73
N ILE A 243 1.54 38.46 37.03
CA ILE A 243 2.03 38.10 35.71
C ILE A 243 0.86 38.05 34.73
N LEU A 244 0.99 38.79 33.62
CA LEU A 244 0.11 38.70 32.47
C LEU A 244 0.71 37.75 31.44
N GLY A 245 -0.04 36.72 31.04
CA GLY A 245 0.44 35.70 30.09
C GLY A 245 0.96 34.45 30.78
N ASP A 246 2.03 33.85 30.28
CA ASP A 246 2.60 32.60 30.78
C ASP A 246 3.77 32.83 31.78
N PRO A 247 3.62 32.51 33.08
CA PRO A 247 4.68 32.66 34.08
C PRO A 247 5.99 31.92 33.78
N ALA A 248 5.95 30.77 33.10
CA ALA A 248 7.17 29.99 32.86
C ALA A 248 8.10 30.65 31.83
N ASN A 249 7.58 31.59 31.04
CA ASN A 249 8.32 32.24 29.96
C ASN A 249 8.72 33.69 30.28
N VAL A 250 8.49 34.22 31.49
CA VAL A 250 8.80 35.62 31.85
C VAL A 250 10.27 35.97 31.61
N GLU A 251 11.21 35.21 32.18
CA GLU A 251 12.67 35.44 32.04
C GLU A 251 13.12 35.41 30.56
N PHE A 252 12.50 34.54 29.74
CA PHE A 252 12.77 34.44 28.31
C PHE A 252 12.06 35.53 27.47
N THR A 253 10.92 36.04 27.94
CA THR A 253 10.19 37.16 27.32
C THR A 253 10.95 38.47 27.50
N GLU A 254 11.52 38.69 28.69
CA GLU A 254 12.43 39.79 28.98
C GLU A 254 13.67 39.72 28.07
N LEU A 255 14.28 38.53 27.91
CA LEU A 255 15.38 38.32 26.97
C LEU A 255 15.01 38.67 25.52
N CYS A 256 13.87 38.18 25.01
CA CYS A 256 13.40 38.51 23.66
C CYS A 256 13.20 40.02 23.47
N THR A 257 12.63 40.69 24.47
CA THR A 257 12.41 42.14 24.48
C THR A 257 13.73 42.90 24.47
N ASN A 258 14.72 42.47 25.27
CA ASN A 258 16.08 43.02 25.28
C ASN A 258 16.84 42.80 23.95
N MET A 259 16.53 41.72 23.23
CA MET A 259 17.00 41.47 21.86
C MET A 259 16.28 42.31 20.79
N GLY A 260 15.28 43.11 21.18
CA GLY A 260 14.58 44.05 20.31
C GLY A 260 13.25 43.55 19.73
N TRP A 261 12.70 42.44 20.24
CA TRP A 261 11.32 42.05 19.98
C TRP A 261 10.34 43.10 20.55
N LYS A 262 9.18 43.24 19.92
CA LYS A 262 8.14 44.18 20.33
C LYS A 262 6.87 43.42 20.73
N PRO A 263 6.64 43.19 22.04
CA PRO A 263 5.41 42.55 22.52
C PRO A 263 4.16 43.39 22.18
N LYS A 264 2.99 42.74 22.14
CA LYS A 264 1.69 43.43 22.08
C LYS A 264 1.05 43.58 23.46
N HIS A 265 1.64 42.94 24.48
CA HIS A 265 1.16 42.85 25.86
C HIS A 265 -0.19 42.13 26.00
N GLY A 266 -0.43 41.10 25.19
CA GLY A 266 -1.58 40.20 25.30
C GLY A 266 -1.33 38.97 26.20
N ARG A 267 -2.39 38.46 26.85
CA ARG A 267 -2.39 37.21 27.67
C ARG A 267 -1.91 35.96 26.90
N PHE A 268 -1.89 36.02 25.57
CA PHE A 268 -1.56 34.92 24.67
C PHE A 268 -0.77 35.44 23.45
N ASP A 269 0.21 36.31 23.69
CA ASP A 269 1.16 36.75 22.66
C ASP A 269 2.15 35.62 22.34
N ILE A 270 2.30 35.26 21.07
CA ILE A 270 3.25 34.23 20.62
C ILE A 270 4.68 34.78 20.67
N LEU A 271 5.58 34.05 21.32
CA LEU A 271 7.01 34.37 21.36
C LEU A 271 7.69 34.12 20.00
N PRO A 272 8.73 34.90 19.65
CA PRO A 272 9.54 34.65 18.48
C PRO A 272 10.47 33.44 18.70
N LEU A 273 10.92 32.82 17.61
CA LEU A 273 11.99 31.82 17.67
C LEU A 273 13.34 32.52 17.80
N VAL A 274 14.13 32.11 18.79
CA VAL A 274 15.49 32.59 19.02
C VAL A 274 16.46 31.44 18.73
N LEU A 275 17.31 31.62 17.72
CA LEU A 275 18.10 30.54 17.09
C LEU A 275 19.56 30.93 17.00
N SER A 276 20.47 30.01 17.33
CA SER A 276 21.92 30.19 17.13
C SER A 276 22.49 29.00 16.36
N ALA A 277 23.17 29.29 15.24
CA ALA A 277 23.82 28.28 14.40
C ALA A 277 25.33 28.28 14.65
N ALA A 278 25.92 27.10 14.81
CA ALA A 278 27.35 26.92 15.08
C ALA A 278 27.90 27.84 16.21
N GLY A 279 27.11 28.11 17.26
CA GLY A 279 27.47 28.95 18.40
C GLY A 279 27.70 30.43 18.09
N SER A 280 27.09 30.94 17.00
CA SER A 280 26.90 32.37 16.77
C SER A 280 26.15 33.02 17.93
N ASP A 281 26.20 34.35 18.02
CA ASP A 281 25.16 35.06 18.78
C ASP A 281 23.77 34.76 18.18
N PRO A 282 22.71 34.76 19.00
CA PRO A 282 21.37 34.36 18.56
C PRO A 282 20.72 35.39 17.63
N GLU A 283 19.98 34.89 16.65
CA GLU A 283 19.08 35.65 15.78
C GLU A 283 17.62 35.42 16.19
N LEU A 284 16.76 36.43 16.01
CA LEU A 284 15.36 36.42 16.43
C LEU A 284 14.43 36.45 15.21
N PHE A 285 13.46 35.55 15.18
CA PHE A 285 12.54 35.34 14.06
C PHE A 285 11.09 35.27 14.54
N ASP A 286 10.25 36.21 14.12
CA ASP A 286 8.80 36.15 14.33
C ASP A 286 8.20 34.99 13.52
N ILE A 287 7.38 34.14 14.16
CA ILE A 287 6.70 33.02 13.49
C ILE A 287 5.56 33.59 12.62
N PRO A 288 5.42 33.19 11.34
CA PRO A 288 4.27 33.58 10.52
C PRO A 288 2.95 33.17 11.18
N PRO A 289 2.00 34.09 11.44
CA PRO A 289 0.77 33.78 12.17
C PRO A 289 -0.06 32.67 11.52
N GLU A 290 0.00 32.52 10.19
CA GLU A 290 -0.69 31.48 9.44
C GLU A 290 -0.17 30.04 9.72
N LEU A 291 0.98 29.89 10.37
CA LEU A 291 1.51 28.60 10.80
C LEU A 291 1.09 28.22 12.23
N VAL A 292 0.59 29.18 13.02
CA VAL A 292 0.21 28.96 14.41
C VAL A 292 -1.30 28.73 14.50
N MET A 293 -1.69 27.45 14.63
CA MET A 293 -3.09 27.09 14.85
C MET A 293 -3.43 27.21 16.34
N GLU A 294 -4.32 28.15 16.69
CA GLU A 294 -4.82 28.33 18.06
C GLU A 294 -6.27 27.84 18.19
N VAL A 295 -6.53 27.04 19.23
CA VAL A 295 -7.86 26.58 19.62
C VAL A 295 -8.42 27.51 20.69
N ASN A 296 -9.56 28.15 20.40
CA ASN A 296 -10.27 29.00 21.36
C ASN A 296 -11.15 28.13 22.27
N MET A 297 -11.03 28.31 23.59
CA MET A 297 -11.69 27.46 24.57
C MET A 297 -13.17 27.81 24.72
N LYS A 298 -14.01 26.77 24.77
CA LYS A 298 -15.46 26.79 24.94
C LYS A 298 -15.87 25.61 25.81
N HIS A 299 -16.97 25.74 26.54
CA HIS A 299 -17.51 24.65 27.35
C HIS A 299 -18.89 24.23 26.83
N PRO A 300 -19.21 22.92 26.69
CA PRO A 300 -20.48 22.47 26.14
C PRO A 300 -21.70 22.87 27.00
N LYS A 301 -21.49 23.08 28.31
CA LYS A 301 -22.54 23.43 29.28
C LYS A 301 -22.54 24.90 29.72
N TYR A 302 -21.43 25.61 29.58
CA TYR A 302 -21.26 26.97 30.10
C TYR A 302 -20.87 27.93 28.98
N PRO A 303 -21.84 28.61 28.32
CA PRO A 303 -21.56 29.54 27.22
C PRO A 303 -20.59 30.66 27.60
N TRP A 304 -20.68 31.15 28.85
CA TRP A 304 -19.80 32.18 29.41
C TRP A 304 -18.31 31.80 29.44
N PHE A 305 -17.97 30.51 29.28
CA PHE A 305 -16.57 30.06 29.28
C PHE A 305 -15.79 30.65 28.09
N ALA A 306 -16.48 30.88 26.96
CA ALA A 306 -15.88 31.54 25.79
C ALA A 306 -15.52 33.02 26.07
N GLU A 307 -16.20 33.68 27.01
CA GLU A 307 -15.94 35.07 27.40
C GLU A 307 -14.64 35.22 28.19
N LEU A 308 -14.07 34.13 28.73
CA LEU A 308 -12.77 34.15 29.41
C LEU A 308 -11.61 34.43 28.45
N GLY A 309 -11.84 34.36 27.13
CA GLY A 309 -10.83 34.61 26.11
C GLY A 309 -9.67 33.62 26.10
N LEU A 310 -9.83 32.46 26.77
CA LEU A 310 -8.81 31.42 26.86
C LEU A 310 -8.61 30.74 25.51
N LYS A 311 -7.35 30.49 25.15
CA LYS A 311 -6.98 29.75 23.95
C LYS A 311 -5.65 29.04 24.17
N TRP A 312 -5.36 28.04 23.33
CA TRP A 312 -4.11 27.30 23.35
C TRP A 312 -3.63 26.96 21.95
N TYR A 313 -2.32 26.91 21.72
CA TYR A 313 -1.76 26.49 20.44
C TYR A 313 -1.86 24.97 20.27
N ALA A 314 -2.10 24.50 19.05
CA ALA A 314 -2.39 23.10 18.78
C ALA A 314 -1.17 22.17 18.94
N LEU A 315 0.04 22.66 18.65
CA LEU A 315 1.23 21.83 18.43
C LEU A 315 2.22 21.84 19.62
N PRO A 316 2.34 20.77 20.43
CA PRO A 316 3.34 20.65 21.51
C PRO A 316 4.72 20.24 20.95
N ALA A 317 5.38 21.15 20.24
CA ALA A 317 6.72 20.91 19.69
C ALA A 317 7.81 21.34 20.68
N VAL A 318 8.34 20.41 21.47
CA VAL A 318 9.42 20.63 22.44
C VAL A 318 10.77 20.76 21.72
N SER A 319 11.53 21.81 22.03
CA SER A 319 12.78 22.16 21.34
C SER A 319 14.04 22.18 22.21
N ALA A 320 13.90 22.18 23.54
CA ALA A 320 15.03 22.22 24.48
C ALA A 320 15.57 20.83 24.92
N MET A 321 15.27 19.76 24.18
CA MET A 321 15.86 18.44 24.41
C MET A 321 17.15 18.24 23.60
N LEU A 322 18.05 17.43 24.14
CA LEU A 322 19.28 16.92 23.51
C LEU A 322 19.01 15.49 23.04
N PHE A 323 19.21 15.20 21.76
CA PHE A 323 19.18 13.83 21.25
C PHE A 323 20.58 13.24 21.32
N ASP A 324 20.74 12.10 21.99
CA ASP A 324 22.02 11.40 22.18
C ASP A 324 21.92 9.99 21.58
N CYS A 325 22.75 9.72 20.57
CA CYS A 325 22.65 8.53 19.72
C CYS A 325 24.03 8.02 19.31
N GLY A 326 24.36 6.78 19.69
CA GLY A 326 25.65 6.16 19.36
C GLY A 326 26.86 6.93 19.88
N GLY A 327 26.72 7.70 20.96
CA GLY A 327 27.76 8.58 21.50
C GLY A 327 27.80 9.97 20.85
N LEU A 328 26.95 10.26 19.87
CA LEU A 328 26.84 11.56 19.21
C LEU A 328 25.71 12.40 19.82
N GLU A 329 26.01 13.67 20.10
CA GLU A 329 25.11 14.62 20.77
C GLU A 329 24.54 15.64 19.75
N PHE A 330 23.21 15.77 19.68
CA PHE A 330 22.47 16.66 18.75
C PHE A 330 21.68 17.72 19.54
N PRO A 331 22.24 18.91 19.81
CA PRO A 331 21.66 19.89 20.76
C PRO A 331 20.47 20.71 20.24
N ALA A 332 20.08 20.52 18.98
CA ALA A 332 18.87 21.10 18.40
C ALA A 332 18.10 20.00 17.65
N CYS A 333 17.10 19.43 18.32
CA CYS A 333 16.28 18.35 17.77
C CYS A 333 14.77 18.51 18.12
N PRO A 334 14.12 19.62 17.72
CA PRO A 334 12.71 19.84 18.03
C PRO A 334 11.81 18.69 17.58
N PHE A 335 10.97 18.25 18.51
CA PHE A 335 10.15 17.05 18.45
C PHE A 335 8.72 17.38 18.90
N ASN A 336 7.71 16.78 18.26
CA ASN A 336 6.32 16.90 18.69
C ASN A 336 5.60 15.54 18.79
N GLY A 337 4.65 15.49 19.72
CA GLY A 337 3.50 14.58 19.68
C GLY A 337 2.22 15.40 19.53
N TRP A 338 1.20 15.03 20.31
CA TRP A 338 -0.02 15.81 20.53
C TRP A 338 -0.32 15.87 22.04
N TYR A 339 -1.24 16.75 22.42
CA TYR A 339 -1.58 16.96 23.83
C TYR A 339 -2.40 15.80 24.42
N MET A 340 -2.13 15.48 25.67
CA MET A 340 -3.09 14.88 26.58
C MET A 340 -3.88 16.02 27.25
N GLY A 341 -5.21 15.90 27.37
CA GLY A 341 -6.09 17.00 27.82
C GLY A 341 -5.68 17.62 29.17
N THR A 342 -5.14 16.81 30.08
CA THR A 342 -4.68 17.24 31.41
C THR A 342 -3.40 18.07 31.40
N GLU A 343 -2.60 18.04 30.34
CA GLU A 343 -1.44 18.93 30.24
C GLU A 343 -1.91 20.38 30.11
N ILE A 344 -2.82 20.66 29.17
CA ILE A 344 -3.43 21.99 29.02
C ILE A 344 -4.36 22.29 30.21
N GLY A 345 -5.30 21.39 30.51
CA GLY A 345 -6.37 21.65 31.47
C GLY A 345 -5.89 21.73 32.92
N ALA A 346 -5.04 20.79 33.35
CA ALA A 346 -4.56 20.73 34.73
C ALA A 346 -3.23 21.47 34.93
N ARG A 347 -2.18 21.15 34.14
CA ARG A 347 -0.83 21.68 34.36
C ARG A 347 -0.63 23.11 33.86
N ASP A 348 -1.31 23.51 32.79
CA ASP A 348 -1.15 24.86 32.22
C ASP A 348 -2.20 25.85 32.73
N LEU A 349 -3.50 25.52 32.60
CA LEU A 349 -4.58 26.44 32.92
C LEU A 349 -4.89 26.54 34.42
N CYS A 350 -5.02 25.41 35.11
CA CYS A 350 -5.46 25.37 36.52
C CYS A 350 -4.33 25.42 37.56
N ASP A 351 -3.08 25.12 37.18
CA ASP A 351 -1.95 25.10 38.13
C ASP A 351 -1.67 26.51 38.70
N THR A 352 -1.52 26.57 40.02
CA THR A 352 -1.21 27.78 40.79
C THR A 352 0.11 28.45 40.42
N ALA A 353 1.05 27.72 39.79
CA ALA A 353 2.33 28.24 39.30
C ALA A 353 2.30 28.64 37.81
N ARG A 354 1.16 28.45 37.12
CA ARG A 354 0.94 28.81 35.71
C ARG A 354 -0.25 29.79 35.62
N TYR A 355 -1.26 29.53 34.82
CA TYR A 355 -2.34 30.51 34.57
C TYR A 355 -3.36 30.64 35.72
N ASN A 356 -3.40 29.69 36.67
CA ASN A 356 -4.21 29.71 37.89
C ASN A 356 -5.68 30.18 37.72
N ILE A 357 -6.37 29.74 36.66
CA ILE A 357 -7.75 30.21 36.37
C ILE A 357 -8.81 29.64 37.33
N THR A 358 -8.40 28.79 38.26
CA THR A 358 -9.29 27.90 39.03
C THR A 358 -10.33 28.67 39.85
N GLU A 359 -9.96 29.80 40.46
CA GLU A 359 -10.88 30.64 41.23
C GLU A 359 -11.82 31.47 40.33
N GLU A 360 -11.31 32.02 39.22
CA GLU A 360 -12.11 32.76 38.21
C GLU A 360 -13.26 31.88 37.68
N VAL A 361 -12.95 30.63 37.32
CA VAL A 361 -13.93 29.64 36.85
C VAL A 361 -14.89 29.23 37.97
N ALA A 362 -14.41 29.03 39.21
CA ALA A 362 -15.25 28.69 40.36
C ALA A 362 -16.35 29.73 40.63
N VAL A 363 -15.99 31.02 40.58
CA VAL A 363 -16.92 32.13 40.79
C VAL A 363 -17.95 32.19 39.67
N LYS A 364 -17.56 32.08 38.39
CA LYS A 364 -18.53 32.01 37.27
C LYS A 364 -19.41 30.75 37.29
N MET A 365 -18.96 29.66 37.92
CA MET A 365 -19.77 28.45 38.18
C MET A 365 -20.71 28.58 39.39
N GLY A 366 -20.61 29.65 40.19
CA GLY A 366 -21.40 29.83 41.41
C GLY A 366 -20.99 28.91 42.58
N LEU A 367 -19.71 28.52 42.64
CA LEU A 367 -19.17 27.67 43.71
C LEU A 367 -18.66 28.52 44.90
N ASP A 368 -18.81 28.00 46.12
CA ASP A 368 -18.27 28.66 47.33
C ASP A 368 -16.78 28.37 47.50
N THR A 369 -15.91 29.31 47.13
CA THR A 369 -14.45 29.12 47.17
C THR A 369 -13.87 29.12 48.60
N ARG A 370 -14.64 29.54 49.61
CA ARG A 370 -14.16 29.75 50.99
C ARG A 370 -13.90 28.45 51.78
N LYS A 371 -14.43 27.31 51.31
CA LYS A 371 -14.34 26.01 51.99
C LYS A 371 -13.83 24.95 51.03
N SER A 372 -12.63 24.41 51.27
CA SER A 372 -12.08 23.30 50.48
C SER A 372 -12.90 22.02 50.55
N THR A 373 -13.68 21.81 51.62
CA THR A 373 -14.48 20.60 51.86
C THR A 373 -15.63 20.37 50.87
N ASN A 374 -15.95 21.35 50.01
CA ASN A 374 -16.94 21.18 48.95
C ASN A 374 -16.33 20.77 47.59
N LEU A 375 -15.01 20.54 47.54
CA LEU A 375 -14.27 20.10 46.36
C LEU A 375 -14.42 21.05 45.14
N TRP A 376 -14.55 22.36 45.37
CA TRP A 376 -14.72 23.34 44.30
C TRP A 376 -13.56 23.33 43.29
N LYS A 377 -12.32 23.12 43.77
CA LYS A 377 -11.12 23.05 42.91
C LYS A 377 -11.17 21.86 41.97
N ASP A 378 -11.48 20.68 42.50
CA ASP A 378 -11.59 19.42 41.76
C ASP A 378 -12.72 19.51 40.71
N ARG A 379 -13.85 20.10 41.09
CA ARG A 379 -14.98 20.33 40.19
C ARG A 379 -14.61 21.27 39.04
N VAL A 380 -13.89 22.36 39.32
CA VAL A 380 -13.37 23.27 38.29
C VAL A 380 -12.36 22.56 37.39
N LEU A 381 -11.42 21.80 37.96
CA LEU A 381 -10.40 21.08 37.22
C LEU A 381 -11.01 20.14 36.17
N VAL A 382 -12.06 19.40 36.55
CA VAL A 382 -12.83 18.55 35.64
C VAL A 382 -13.49 19.36 34.54
N GLU A 383 -14.21 20.44 34.85
CA GLU A 383 -14.96 21.20 33.83
C GLU A 383 -14.03 22.02 32.90
N VAL A 384 -12.84 22.44 33.35
CA VAL A 384 -11.78 23.00 32.49
C VAL A 384 -11.19 21.94 31.55
N ASN A 385 -10.97 20.70 32.02
CA ASN A 385 -10.52 19.61 31.15
C ASN A 385 -11.58 19.22 30.10
N ILE A 386 -12.87 19.25 30.48
CA ILE A 386 -13.99 19.09 29.53
C ILE A 386 -13.97 20.21 28.50
N ALA A 387 -13.73 21.47 28.91
CA ALA A 387 -13.61 22.60 27.98
C ALA A 387 -12.49 22.38 26.96
N VAL A 388 -11.30 21.97 27.41
CA VAL A 388 -10.14 21.69 26.53
C VAL A 388 -10.47 20.61 25.51
N LEU A 389 -10.93 19.43 25.96
CA LEU A 389 -11.23 18.30 25.06
C LEU A 389 -12.32 18.66 24.05
N TYR A 390 -13.43 19.25 24.52
CA TYR A 390 -14.53 19.70 23.66
C TYR A 390 -14.07 20.73 22.62
N SER A 391 -13.21 21.68 23.01
CA SER A 391 -12.74 22.74 22.11
C SER A 391 -11.83 22.20 21.01
N PHE A 392 -10.88 21.31 21.36
CA PHE A 392 -9.99 20.68 20.39
C PHE A 392 -10.77 19.78 19.42
N GLN A 393 -11.69 18.95 19.94
CA GLN A 393 -12.57 18.11 19.11
C GLN A 393 -13.44 18.94 18.16
N THR A 394 -14.08 20.02 18.65
CA THR A 394 -14.91 20.91 17.84
C THR A 394 -14.09 21.69 16.80
N ALA A 395 -12.81 21.94 17.06
CA ALA A 395 -11.88 22.56 16.13
C ALA A 395 -11.22 21.56 15.13
N GLY A 396 -11.51 20.27 15.24
CA GLY A 396 -10.88 19.22 14.40
C GLY A 396 -9.40 18.99 14.70
N VAL A 397 -8.95 19.28 15.93
CA VAL A 397 -7.54 19.18 16.34
C VAL A 397 -7.30 17.92 17.18
N THR A 398 -6.28 17.15 16.84
CA THR A 398 -5.88 15.93 17.55
C THR A 398 -5.53 16.21 19.01
N ILE A 399 -6.23 15.53 19.91
CA ILE A 399 -5.99 15.53 21.36
C ILE A 399 -6.38 14.15 21.90
N THR A 400 -5.84 13.75 23.06
CA THR A 400 -6.23 12.48 23.72
C THR A 400 -6.61 12.77 25.18
N ASP A 401 -7.59 12.07 25.72
CA ASP A 401 -7.89 12.12 27.15
C ASP A 401 -6.87 11.26 27.95
N HIS A 402 -6.90 11.40 29.27
CA HIS A 402 -5.91 10.76 30.14
C HIS A 402 -6.20 9.29 30.45
N HIS A 403 -7.43 8.80 30.26
CA HIS A 403 -7.75 7.38 30.39
C HIS A 403 -7.25 6.62 29.16
N SER A 404 -7.63 7.05 27.95
CA SER A 404 -7.17 6.46 26.69
C SER A 404 -5.64 6.48 26.56
N ALA A 405 -4.99 7.56 27.01
CA ALA A 405 -3.52 7.64 27.02
C ALA A 405 -2.88 6.65 28.02
N SER A 406 -3.54 6.39 29.16
CA SER A 406 -3.08 5.41 30.17
C SER A 406 -3.21 3.97 29.67
N GLU A 407 -4.34 3.60 29.08
CA GLU A 407 -4.56 2.28 28.47
C GLU A 407 -3.54 2.01 27.35
N SER A 408 -3.36 3.01 26.47
CA SER A 408 -2.35 2.98 25.42
C SER A 408 -0.92 2.80 25.97
N PHE A 409 -0.61 3.36 27.13
CA PHE A 409 0.68 3.19 27.78
C PHE A 409 0.85 1.77 28.35
N ILE A 410 -0.18 1.21 29.00
CA ILE A 410 -0.12 -0.16 29.51
C ILE A 410 0.11 -1.16 28.37
N LYS A 411 -0.62 -1.02 27.24
CA LYS A 411 -0.40 -1.83 26.03
C LYS A 411 1.04 -1.71 25.50
N HIS A 412 1.64 -0.51 25.57
CA HIS A 412 3.06 -0.34 25.26
C HIS A 412 3.97 -1.07 26.26
N MET A 413 3.77 -0.87 27.57
CA MET A 413 4.56 -1.50 28.63
C MET A 413 4.52 -3.04 28.56
N ASP A 414 3.36 -3.64 28.33
CA ASP A 414 3.21 -5.08 28.10
C ASP A 414 4.02 -5.59 26.91
N ASN A 415 3.97 -4.87 25.79
CA ASN A 415 4.75 -5.21 24.60
C ASN A 415 6.27 -5.08 24.86
N GLU A 416 6.70 -4.07 25.63
CA GLU A 416 8.10 -3.90 26.00
C GLU A 416 8.59 -4.98 26.98
N HIS A 417 7.76 -5.40 27.94
CA HIS A 417 8.04 -6.55 28.80
C HIS A 417 8.21 -7.84 27.97
N LYS A 418 7.32 -8.10 27.00
CA LYS A 418 7.40 -9.28 26.12
C LYS A 418 8.61 -9.26 25.18
N LEU A 419 8.92 -8.11 24.58
CA LEU A 419 9.93 -7.98 23.52
C LEU A 419 11.36 -7.75 24.05
N ARG A 420 11.53 -6.98 25.13
CA ARG A 420 12.83 -6.55 25.64
C ARG A 420 13.06 -6.87 27.12
N GLY A 421 12.05 -7.38 27.82
CA GLY A 421 12.13 -7.79 29.23
C GLY A 421 12.10 -6.63 30.22
N GLY A 422 11.51 -5.47 29.87
CA GLY A 422 11.39 -4.30 30.77
C GLY A 422 10.93 -3.04 30.05
N CYS A 423 10.46 -2.04 30.80
CA CYS A 423 9.98 -0.77 30.25
C CYS A 423 10.37 0.42 31.15
N PRO A 424 11.24 1.35 30.69
CA PRO A 424 11.64 2.50 31.48
C PRO A 424 10.46 3.47 31.63
N ALA A 425 10.08 3.82 32.86
CA ALA A 425 8.92 4.65 33.10
C ALA A 425 9.08 5.50 34.38
N ASP A 426 8.81 6.80 34.26
CA ASP A 426 8.84 7.77 35.36
C ASP A 426 7.40 7.99 35.84
N TRP A 427 7.03 7.34 36.95
CA TRP A 427 5.65 7.30 37.47
C TRP A 427 5.04 8.69 37.64
N VAL A 428 5.83 9.69 38.07
CA VAL A 428 5.39 11.08 38.29
C VAL A 428 4.96 11.79 36.99
N TRP A 429 5.47 11.33 35.84
CA TRP A 429 5.16 11.86 34.52
C TRP A 429 4.20 10.99 33.71
N VAL A 430 4.18 9.68 33.97
CA VAL A 430 3.27 8.73 33.30
C VAL A 430 1.86 8.77 33.92
N VAL A 431 1.75 8.94 35.24
CA VAL A 431 0.44 9.04 35.90
C VAL A 431 -0.16 10.44 35.66
N PRO A 432 -1.42 10.54 35.18
CA PRO A 432 -2.02 11.83 34.92
C PRO A 432 -2.32 12.60 36.21
N PRO A 433 -2.20 13.94 36.20
CA PRO A 433 -2.38 14.78 37.40
C PRO A 433 -3.84 14.93 37.85
N MET A 434 -4.79 14.43 37.04
CA MET A 434 -6.22 14.39 37.36
C MET A 434 -6.68 12.93 37.31
N SER A 435 -7.53 12.53 38.26
CA SER A 435 -8.14 11.18 38.32
C SER A 435 -7.17 9.99 38.29
N GLY A 436 -5.90 10.18 38.68
CA GLY A 436 -4.85 9.15 38.56
C GLY A 436 -5.24 7.79 39.12
N SER A 437 -5.86 7.72 40.31
CA SER A 437 -6.31 6.47 40.93
C SER A 437 -7.40 5.70 40.14
N LEU A 438 -8.01 6.33 39.14
CA LEU A 438 -8.97 5.72 38.20
C LEU A 438 -8.29 5.25 36.89
N THR A 439 -6.97 5.33 36.80
CA THR A 439 -6.19 4.85 35.64
C THR A 439 -5.27 3.71 36.04
N GLU A 440 -5.14 2.70 35.18
CA GLU A 440 -4.32 1.51 35.47
C GLU A 440 -2.84 1.85 35.75
N VAL A 441 -2.31 2.88 35.07
CA VAL A 441 -0.92 3.35 35.26
C VAL A 441 -0.60 3.81 36.68
N PHE A 442 -1.59 4.19 37.49
CA PHE A 442 -1.39 4.53 38.90
C PHE A 442 -1.05 3.30 39.75
N HIS A 443 -1.68 2.16 39.43
CA HIS A 443 -1.59 0.91 40.18
C HIS A 443 -0.46 -0.02 39.67
N GLN A 444 0.23 0.39 38.60
CA GLN A 444 1.37 -0.32 38.04
C GLN A 444 2.67 0.15 38.70
N GLU A 445 3.43 -0.77 39.31
CA GLU A 445 4.80 -0.49 39.74
C GLU A 445 5.71 -0.23 38.53
N MET A 446 6.52 0.83 38.59
CA MET A 446 7.36 1.30 37.49
C MET A 446 8.80 1.54 37.94
N LEU A 447 9.76 1.30 37.05
CA LEU A 447 11.18 1.49 37.32
C LEU A 447 11.76 2.62 36.46
N VAL A 448 12.36 3.62 37.13
CA VAL A 448 12.95 4.78 36.48
C VAL A 448 14.41 4.49 36.11
N TYR A 449 14.68 4.28 34.82
CA TYR A 449 16.03 4.14 34.27
C TYR A 449 16.11 4.73 32.86
N LYS A 450 17.33 4.97 32.37
CA LYS A 450 17.59 5.58 31.04
C LYS A 450 18.29 4.59 30.12
N MET A 451 17.70 4.32 28.96
CA MET A 451 18.33 3.58 27.86
C MET A 451 18.93 4.54 26.83
N LYS A 452 19.93 4.09 26.07
CA LYS A 452 20.42 4.79 24.87
C LYS A 452 19.90 4.08 23.59
N PRO A 453 19.71 4.79 22.46
CA PRO A 453 19.68 6.25 22.31
C PRO A 453 18.56 6.89 23.14
N SER A 454 18.66 8.20 23.40
CA SER A 454 17.80 8.92 24.36
C SER A 454 17.53 10.37 23.98
N TYR A 455 16.40 10.92 24.43
CA TYR A 455 16.22 12.36 24.60
C TYR A 455 16.50 12.77 26.05
N GLU A 456 17.34 13.78 26.24
CA GLU A 456 17.75 14.31 27.54
C GLU A 456 17.45 15.80 27.66
N TYR A 457 17.25 16.29 28.88
CA TYR A 457 17.20 17.74 29.11
C TYR A 457 18.63 18.31 29.14
N GLN A 458 18.76 19.53 28.63
CA GLN A 458 20.00 20.32 28.59
C GLN A 458 19.71 21.72 29.13
N ASP A 459 20.72 22.40 29.66
CA ASP A 459 20.56 23.75 30.21
C ASP A 459 20.06 24.74 29.16
N ALA A 460 19.22 25.69 29.57
CA ALA A 460 18.66 26.70 28.69
C ALA A 460 19.79 27.49 27.99
N ALA A 461 19.76 27.57 26.66
CA ALA A 461 20.89 28.03 25.85
C ALA A 461 21.42 29.41 26.30
N TRP A 462 20.51 30.34 26.58
CA TRP A 462 20.80 31.70 27.04
C TRP A 462 21.41 31.80 28.45
N LYS A 463 21.23 30.79 29.33
CA LYS A 463 21.95 30.73 30.62
C LYS A 463 23.40 30.28 30.45
N THR A 464 23.73 29.64 29.33
CA THR A 464 25.06 29.10 29.00
C THR A 464 25.80 29.87 27.90
N HIS A 465 25.16 30.85 27.26
CA HIS A 465 25.71 31.56 26.11
C HIS A 465 26.68 32.66 26.53
N VAL A 466 27.84 32.71 25.89
CA VAL A 466 28.83 33.78 26.05
C VAL A 466 28.77 34.69 24.82
N TRP A 467 28.25 35.91 24.99
CA TRP A 467 28.07 36.88 23.89
C TRP A 467 29.39 37.29 23.23
N VAL A 468 29.38 37.60 21.93
CA VAL A 468 30.61 37.99 21.21
C VAL A 468 31.28 39.23 21.83
N LYS A 469 30.51 40.21 22.31
CA LYS A 469 31.07 41.40 22.98
C LYS A 469 31.86 41.11 24.27
N ASP A 470 31.56 40.00 24.94
CA ASP A 470 32.31 39.56 26.13
C ASP A 470 33.53 38.71 25.77
N ARG A 471 33.60 38.21 24.52
CA ARG A 471 34.79 37.59 23.93
C ARG A 471 35.82 38.66 23.52
N ASP A 472 35.35 39.82 23.06
CA ASP A 472 36.17 40.90 22.48
C ASP A 472 36.57 42.00 23.49
N LYS A 473 37.00 41.62 24.71
CA LYS A 473 37.86 42.51 25.53
C LYS A 473 39.29 42.61 25.00
N THR A 474 39.61 41.84 23.96
CA THR A 474 40.81 41.98 23.13
C THR A 474 40.41 42.11 21.67
N GLN A 475 40.70 43.27 21.09
CA GLN A 475 40.52 43.70 19.69
C GLN A 475 39.13 44.24 19.30
N ASN A 476 39.15 45.50 18.83
CA ASN A 476 38.02 46.16 18.17
C ASN A 476 37.64 45.43 16.88
N LEU A 477 36.34 45.33 16.58
CA LEU A 477 35.78 45.43 15.20
C LEU A 477 34.25 45.63 15.23
N ASP A 478 33.68 45.96 14.07
CA ASP A 478 32.39 46.64 13.93
C ASP A 478 31.11 45.85 14.29
N LYS A 479 30.08 46.61 14.72
CA LYS A 479 28.72 46.11 14.96
C LYS A 479 28.04 45.70 13.64
N PRO A 480 27.59 44.44 13.45
CA PRO A 480 26.77 44.09 12.30
C PRO A 480 25.33 44.63 12.45
N LYS A 481 25.02 45.74 11.76
CA LYS A 481 23.63 46.16 11.51
C LYS A 481 23.04 45.35 10.35
N ARG A 482 22.11 44.43 10.59
CA ARG A 482 21.15 43.97 9.56
C ARG A 482 19.76 43.69 10.14
N LYS A 483 18.82 44.63 9.93
CA LYS A 483 17.38 44.34 9.94
C LYS A 483 16.98 44.00 8.51
N PHE A 484 16.56 42.76 8.26
CA PHE A 484 15.80 42.42 7.05
C PHE A 484 14.30 42.62 7.29
N GLY A 485 13.53 42.90 6.24
CA GLY A 485 12.10 43.12 6.37
C GLY A 485 11.34 41.80 6.58
N PHE A 486 10.51 41.72 7.62
CA PHE A 486 9.65 40.55 7.90
C PHE A 486 8.84 40.08 6.68
N LYS A 487 8.36 41.00 5.81
CA LYS A 487 7.66 40.66 4.55
C LYS A 487 8.53 39.99 3.50
N GLU A 488 9.82 40.34 3.42
CA GLU A 488 10.76 39.68 2.50
C GLU A 488 11.13 38.30 3.03
N LEU A 489 11.30 38.18 4.36
CA LEU A 489 11.57 36.90 4.99
C LEU A 489 10.36 35.96 4.88
N ALA A 490 9.12 36.42 5.13
CA ALA A 490 7.92 35.59 4.95
C ALA A 490 7.74 35.13 3.48
N ARG A 491 8.02 36.00 2.50
CA ARG A 491 8.04 35.62 1.08
C ARG A 491 9.17 34.63 0.75
N ALA A 492 10.36 34.84 1.30
CA ALA A 492 11.49 33.96 1.07
C ALA A 492 11.36 32.62 1.80
N VAL A 493 10.75 32.57 3.00
CA VAL A 493 10.37 31.33 3.69
C VAL A 493 9.27 30.61 2.91
N LYS A 494 8.25 31.32 2.41
CA LYS A 494 7.23 30.72 1.54
C LYS A 494 7.82 30.19 0.22
N PHE A 495 8.83 30.87 -0.33
CA PHE A 495 9.55 30.45 -1.54
C PHE A 495 10.54 29.30 -1.25
N SER A 496 11.31 29.34 -0.17
CA SER A 496 12.21 28.27 0.28
C SER A 496 11.45 27.04 0.74
N ALA A 497 10.33 27.18 1.44
CA ALA A 497 9.44 26.08 1.82
C ALA A 497 8.80 25.45 0.58
N LYS A 498 8.49 26.23 -0.45
CA LYS A 498 8.04 25.75 -1.77
C LYS A 498 9.15 25.08 -2.57
N LEU A 499 10.37 25.61 -2.52
CA LEU A 499 11.54 25.07 -3.22
C LEU A 499 12.06 23.79 -2.54
N MET A 500 12.21 23.80 -1.21
CA MET A 500 12.49 22.61 -0.40
C MET A 500 11.33 21.63 -0.42
N GLY A 501 10.08 22.10 -0.41
CA GLY A 501 8.89 21.27 -0.56
C GLY A 501 8.96 20.47 -1.87
N LYS A 502 9.16 21.14 -3.00
CA LYS A 502 9.40 20.47 -4.29
C LYS A 502 10.68 19.60 -4.33
N ALA A 503 11.75 20.01 -3.64
CA ALA A 503 12.99 19.23 -3.59
C ALA A 503 12.95 18.03 -2.62
N LEU A 504 12.04 18.04 -1.64
CA LEU A 504 11.74 16.92 -0.74
C LEU A 504 10.67 16.00 -1.35
N ALA A 505 9.70 16.56 -2.07
CA ALA A 505 8.71 15.82 -2.86
C ALA A 505 9.41 14.92 -3.89
N ARG A 506 10.35 15.48 -4.66
CA ARG A 506 11.27 14.75 -5.56
C ARG A 506 12.29 13.83 -4.85
N ARG A 507 12.17 13.62 -3.53
CA ARG A 507 12.91 12.59 -2.76
C ARG A 507 11.99 11.52 -2.16
N VAL A 508 10.67 11.72 -2.16
CA VAL A 508 9.72 10.67 -1.77
C VAL A 508 9.63 9.71 -2.95
N LYS A 509 10.18 8.51 -2.76
CA LYS A 509 10.11 7.43 -3.74
C LYS A 509 8.67 6.93 -3.85
N CYS A 510 8.19 6.81 -5.08
CA CYS A 510 6.95 6.13 -5.41
C CYS A 510 7.28 4.95 -6.32
N LEU A 511 7.24 3.74 -5.79
CA LEU A 511 7.43 2.54 -6.58
C LEU A 511 6.08 2.08 -7.13
N ILE A 512 6.01 1.86 -8.44
CA ILE A 512 4.82 1.34 -9.11
C ILE A 512 5.16 -0.05 -9.63
N LEU A 513 4.55 -1.06 -9.03
CA LEU A 513 4.76 -2.45 -9.35
C LEU A 513 3.62 -2.98 -10.22
N TYR A 514 3.94 -3.73 -11.26
CA TYR A 514 2.92 -4.33 -12.13
C TYR A 514 3.08 -5.84 -12.33
N ALA A 515 1.97 -6.51 -12.62
CA ALA A 515 1.98 -7.82 -13.24
C ALA A 515 0.89 -7.90 -14.32
N THR A 516 1.22 -8.51 -15.44
CA THR A 516 0.45 -8.45 -16.69
C THR A 516 0.73 -9.68 -17.55
N GLU A 517 -0.29 -10.23 -18.20
CA GLU A 517 -0.12 -11.25 -19.25
C GLU A 517 -0.11 -10.61 -20.65
N THR A 518 -0.97 -9.61 -20.87
CA THR A 518 -1.24 -9.02 -22.21
C THR A 518 -0.84 -7.53 -22.29
N GLY A 519 0.13 -7.09 -21.49
CA GLY A 519 0.63 -5.70 -21.47
C GLY A 519 -0.34 -4.60 -20.92
N LYS A 520 -1.60 -4.91 -20.62
CA LYS A 520 -2.57 -3.90 -20.14
C LYS A 520 -2.18 -3.25 -18.81
N SER A 521 -1.85 -4.06 -17.80
CA SER A 521 -1.51 -3.55 -16.45
C SER A 521 -0.21 -2.74 -16.46
N GLU A 522 0.76 -3.16 -17.28
CA GLU A 522 2.00 -2.44 -17.54
C GLU A 522 1.75 -1.06 -18.16
N ARG A 523 0.93 -0.97 -19.22
CA ARG A 523 0.54 0.32 -19.82
C ARG A 523 -0.14 1.26 -18.81
N PHE A 524 -0.95 0.72 -17.90
CA PHE A 524 -1.55 1.48 -16.81
C PHE A 524 -0.51 1.91 -15.77
N ALA A 525 0.48 1.07 -15.44
CA ALA A 525 1.60 1.43 -14.58
C ALA A 525 2.52 2.52 -15.20
N GLU A 526 2.84 2.41 -16.50
CA GLU A 526 3.52 3.47 -17.28
C GLU A 526 2.77 4.79 -17.16
N THR A 527 1.46 4.78 -17.45
CA THR A 527 0.61 5.97 -17.40
C THR A 527 0.54 6.55 -15.98
N LEU A 528 0.42 5.70 -14.96
CA LEU A 528 0.41 6.10 -13.54
C LEU A 528 1.75 6.74 -13.14
N CYS A 529 2.87 6.25 -13.67
CA CYS A 529 4.19 6.80 -13.40
C CYS A 529 4.35 8.22 -13.92
N GLU A 530 3.90 8.53 -15.13
CA GLU A 530 3.97 9.90 -15.65
C GLU A 530 3.16 10.89 -14.78
N ILE A 531 1.97 10.48 -14.30
CA ILE A 531 1.19 11.28 -13.35
C ILE A 531 1.98 11.50 -12.05
N PHE A 532 2.54 10.42 -11.48
CA PHE A 532 3.23 10.50 -10.19
C PHE A 532 4.57 11.25 -10.26
N LYS A 533 5.26 11.28 -11.41
CA LYS A 533 6.47 12.10 -11.64
C LYS A 533 6.24 13.60 -11.45
N HIS A 534 5.00 14.10 -11.55
CA HIS A 534 4.69 15.50 -11.24
C HIS A 534 4.88 15.86 -9.75
N ALA A 535 4.93 14.87 -8.84
CA ALA A 535 5.01 15.07 -7.40
C ALA A 535 6.05 14.20 -6.66
N PHE A 536 6.44 13.04 -7.22
CA PHE A 536 7.26 12.01 -6.56
C PHE A 536 8.48 11.61 -7.42
N ASP A 537 9.48 10.96 -6.81
CA ASP A 537 10.47 10.16 -7.56
C ASP A 537 9.83 8.81 -7.94
N ALA A 538 9.04 8.83 -9.01
CA ALA A 538 8.21 7.71 -9.42
C ALA A 538 8.94 6.78 -10.41
N LYS A 539 8.84 5.47 -10.20
CA LYS A 539 9.43 4.42 -11.04
C LYS A 539 8.46 3.27 -11.25
N VAL A 540 8.50 2.67 -12.44
CA VAL A 540 7.79 1.41 -12.75
C VAL A 540 8.78 0.24 -12.66
N MET A 541 8.33 -0.91 -12.18
CA MET A 541 9.07 -2.17 -12.23
C MET A 541 8.09 -3.34 -12.33
N CYS A 542 8.51 -4.42 -12.99
CA CYS A 542 7.76 -5.69 -13.00
C CYS A 542 7.81 -6.34 -11.61
N LEU A 543 6.74 -7.02 -11.17
CA LEU A 543 6.73 -7.70 -9.87
C LEU A 543 7.82 -8.80 -9.77
N ASP A 544 8.10 -9.50 -10.87
CA ASP A 544 9.13 -10.55 -10.94
C ASP A 544 10.57 -10.03 -10.84
N GLU A 545 10.80 -8.75 -11.15
CA GLU A 545 12.11 -8.09 -11.06
C GLU A 545 12.41 -7.51 -9.67
N TYR A 546 11.41 -7.45 -8.79
CA TYR A 546 11.51 -6.76 -7.51
C TYR A 546 11.77 -7.69 -6.31
N ASP A 547 12.82 -7.39 -5.53
CA ASP A 547 13.12 -8.06 -4.27
C ASP A 547 12.10 -7.69 -3.18
N VAL A 548 11.17 -8.61 -2.90
CA VAL A 548 10.13 -8.48 -1.87
C VAL A 548 10.70 -8.09 -0.49
N SER A 549 11.93 -8.48 -0.16
CA SER A 549 12.55 -8.14 1.12
C SER A 549 12.87 -6.65 1.27
N ALA A 550 12.90 -5.88 0.17
CA ALA A 550 13.08 -4.44 0.18
C ALA A 550 11.80 -3.65 0.53
N LEU A 551 10.61 -4.29 0.52
CA LEU A 551 9.33 -3.62 0.79
C LEU A 551 9.32 -2.85 2.12
N GLU A 552 9.96 -3.36 3.18
CA GLU A 552 10.01 -2.71 4.50
C GLU A 552 10.73 -1.34 4.50
N HIS A 553 11.44 -1.01 3.42
CA HIS A 553 12.17 0.24 3.22
C HIS A 553 11.45 1.21 2.27
N GLU A 554 10.38 0.80 1.59
CA GLU A 554 9.65 1.67 0.67
C GLU A 554 8.73 2.65 1.41
N SER A 555 8.55 3.83 0.82
CA SER A 555 7.68 4.88 1.37
C SER A 555 6.27 4.80 0.80
N LEU A 556 6.16 4.66 -0.53
CA LEU A 556 4.90 4.54 -1.26
C LEU A 556 5.05 3.45 -2.34
N VAL A 557 4.17 2.45 -2.32
CA VAL A 557 4.09 1.37 -3.31
C VAL A 557 2.69 1.33 -3.93
N LEU A 558 2.59 1.41 -5.25
CA LEU A 558 1.33 1.30 -5.98
C LEU A 558 1.36 0.02 -6.83
N PHE A 559 0.33 -0.81 -6.74
CA PHE A 559 0.23 -2.02 -7.53
C PHE A 559 -0.77 -1.84 -8.68
N VAL A 560 -0.41 -2.26 -9.89
CA VAL A 560 -1.31 -2.29 -11.05
C VAL A 560 -1.23 -3.69 -11.66
N SER A 561 -2.23 -4.53 -11.41
CA SER A 561 -2.10 -5.96 -11.69
C SER A 561 -3.37 -6.60 -12.26
N SER A 562 -3.19 -7.49 -13.25
CA SER A 562 -4.27 -8.34 -13.76
C SER A 562 -4.42 -9.62 -12.94
N THR A 563 -5.53 -10.32 -13.10
CA THR A 563 -5.71 -11.71 -12.65
C THR A 563 -5.80 -12.62 -13.87
N PHE A 564 -5.26 -13.83 -13.79
CA PHE A 564 -5.26 -14.80 -14.90
C PHE A 564 -5.70 -16.20 -14.44
N GLY A 565 -5.70 -17.19 -15.35
CA GLY A 565 -6.04 -18.57 -15.02
C GLY A 565 -7.41 -18.70 -14.34
N ASN A 566 -7.46 -19.36 -13.18
CA ASN A 566 -8.67 -19.49 -12.36
C ASN A 566 -8.60 -18.60 -11.09
N GLY A 567 -8.16 -17.35 -11.25
CA GLY A 567 -7.93 -16.43 -10.12
C GLY A 567 -6.46 -16.30 -9.70
N ASP A 568 -5.55 -16.86 -10.50
CA ASP A 568 -4.10 -16.86 -10.30
C ASP A 568 -3.47 -15.48 -10.53
N PRO A 569 -2.27 -15.22 -9.96
CA PRO A 569 -1.40 -14.16 -10.47
C PRO A 569 -1.05 -14.40 -11.95
N PRO A 570 -0.76 -13.33 -12.71
CA PRO A 570 0.02 -13.42 -13.95
C PRO A 570 1.36 -14.11 -13.71
N GLU A 571 1.94 -14.73 -14.74
CA GLU A 571 3.25 -15.40 -14.69
C GLU A 571 4.32 -14.51 -14.00
N ASN A 572 4.39 -13.24 -14.40
CA ASN A 572 5.31 -12.24 -13.85
C ASN A 572 4.89 -11.61 -12.49
N GLY A 573 3.91 -12.18 -11.80
CA GLY A 573 3.52 -11.85 -10.42
C GLY A 573 3.70 -13.02 -9.43
N GLU A 574 4.01 -14.22 -9.91
CA GLU A 574 4.07 -15.43 -9.09
C GLU A 574 5.15 -15.42 -8.01
N SER A 575 6.38 -15.03 -8.37
CA SER A 575 7.54 -14.99 -7.48
C SER A 575 7.31 -14.03 -6.31
N PHE A 576 6.83 -12.82 -6.62
CA PHE A 576 6.46 -11.82 -5.66
C PHE A 576 5.34 -12.30 -4.74
N ALA A 577 4.31 -12.95 -5.28
CA ALA A 577 3.19 -13.48 -4.48
C ALA A 577 3.66 -14.49 -3.42
N LYS A 578 4.63 -15.35 -3.78
CA LYS A 578 5.29 -16.32 -2.89
C LYS A 578 6.09 -15.61 -1.79
N GLY A 579 6.99 -14.68 -2.16
CA GLY A 579 7.77 -13.92 -1.18
C GLY A 579 6.90 -13.10 -0.21
N LEU A 580 5.78 -12.54 -0.69
CA LEU A 580 4.86 -11.77 0.15
C LEU A 580 4.11 -12.66 1.16
N PHE A 581 3.84 -13.92 0.80
CA PHE A 581 3.27 -14.91 1.71
C PHE A 581 4.27 -15.32 2.81
N GLU A 582 5.53 -15.53 2.44
CA GLU A 582 6.61 -15.91 3.38
C GLU A 582 6.90 -14.84 4.45
N LEU A 583 6.53 -13.58 4.21
CA LEU A 583 6.62 -12.50 5.21
C LEU A 583 5.57 -12.57 6.32
N LYS A 584 4.52 -13.40 6.20
CA LYS A 584 3.47 -13.52 7.23
C LYS A 584 4.05 -14.19 8.49
N PRO A 585 3.87 -13.61 9.69
CA PRO A 585 4.34 -14.24 10.93
C PRO A 585 3.58 -15.54 11.16
N THR A 586 4.30 -16.65 11.28
CA THR A 586 3.73 -17.97 11.57
C THR A 586 3.23 -17.99 13.02
N GLU A 587 1.91 -18.12 13.20
CA GLU A 587 1.35 -18.31 14.54
C GLU A 587 1.78 -19.65 15.15
N LEU A 588 1.82 -19.71 16.48
CA LEU A 588 2.30 -20.88 17.22
C LEU A 588 1.35 -22.08 17.06
N SER A 589 1.64 -22.97 16.12
CA SER A 589 1.12 -24.34 16.19
C SER A 589 1.78 -25.09 17.35
N ASN A 590 0.98 -25.49 18.35
CA ASN A 590 1.46 -26.24 19.50
C ASN A 590 2.21 -27.52 19.09
N GLY A 591 3.32 -27.80 19.78
CA GLY A 591 4.37 -28.64 19.26
C GLY A 591 4.02 -30.12 19.06
N LYS A 592 4.39 -30.63 17.88
CA LYS A 592 5.11 -31.91 17.71
C LYS A 592 6.05 -31.78 16.52
N GLY A 593 7.32 -32.16 16.71
CA GLY A 593 8.32 -32.04 15.66
C GLY A 593 8.06 -33.02 14.51
N SER A 594 8.19 -32.51 13.29
CA SER A 594 8.41 -33.29 12.08
C SER A 594 9.48 -32.56 11.27
N GLU A 595 10.42 -33.31 10.70
CA GLU A 595 11.57 -32.77 9.99
C GLU A 595 11.19 -32.07 8.67
N GLY A 596 12.14 -31.29 8.14
CA GLY A 596 11.91 -30.28 7.10
C GLY A 596 11.16 -30.78 5.87
N SER A 597 9.91 -30.33 5.73
CA SER A 597 9.19 -30.35 4.45
C SER A 597 9.43 -29.02 3.73
N LYS A 598 9.96 -29.08 2.51
CA LYS A 598 9.99 -27.92 1.61
C LYS A 598 8.54 -27.60 1.22
N LEU A 599 8.03 -26.47 1.69
CA LEU A 599 6.68 -25.98 1.37
C LEU A 599 6.54 -25.86 -0.16
N LYS A 600 5.46 -26.46 -0.70
CA LYS A 600 5.19 -26.52 -2.14
C LYS A 600 4.35 -25.33 -2.60
N MET A 601 4.45 -25.04 -3.90
CA MET A 601 3.79 -23.95 -4.64
C MET A 601 2.30 -23.76 -4.33
N SER A 602 1.59 -24.85 -3.99
CA SER A 602 0.13 -24.87 -3.88
C SER A 602 -0.44 -24.02 -2.75
N GLN A 603 0.32 -23.66 -1.71
CA GLN A 603 -0.19 -22.78 -0.65
C GLN A 603 -0.34 -21.30 -1.07
N VAL A 604 0.23 -20.90 -2.22
CA VAL A 604 0.03 -19.55 -2.78
C VAL A 604 -1.21 -19.49 -3.68
N ARG A 605 -1.71 -20.65 -4.14
CA ARG A 605 -3.08 -20.76 -4.63
C ARG A 605 -4.01 -20.86 -3.42
N MET A 606 -4.98 -19.94 -3.37
CA MET A 606 -6.10 -19.87 -2.41
C MET A 606 -5.84 -19.33 -0.99
N SER A 607 -6.24 -18.07 -0.79
CA SER A 607 -6.88 -17.59 0.46
C SER A 607 -8.27 -16.98 0.23
N VAL A 608 -8.83 -17.13 -0.98
CA VAL A 608 -10.08 -16.47 -1.43
C VAL A 608 -11.36 -17.23 -1.01
N SER A 609 -11.24 -18.52 -0.65
CA SER A 609 -12.40 -19.37 -0.26
C SER A 609 -12.97 -19.09 1.14
N SER A 610 -12.27 -18.31 1.98
CA SER A 610 -12.69 -18.00 3.36
C SER A 610 -13.35 -16.60 3.50
N ILE A 611 -13.86 -16.01 2.42
CA ILE A 611 -14.56 -14.73 2.46
C ILE A 611 -15.99 -14.93 2.99
N HIS A 612 -16.15 -14.95 4.31
CA HIS A 612 -17.43 -14.59 4.92
C HIS A 612 -17.63 -13.07 4.84
N PRO A 613 -18.82 -12.57 4.48
CA PRO A 613 -19.12 -11.15 4.58
C PRO A 613 -19.14 -10.76 6.06
N VAL A 614 -18.14 -9.99 6.49
CA VAL A 614 -18.10 -9.44 7.86
C VAL A 614 -19.38 -8.64 8.08
N SER A 615 -20.17 -9.07 9.07
CA SER A 615 -21.41 -8.40 9.45
C SER A 615 -21.13 -6.95 9.84
N LYS A 616 -21.93 -6.03 9.30
CA LYS A 616 -21.99 -4.64 9.78
C LYS A 616 -22.53 -4.63 11.21
N ASP A 617 -21.64 -4.75 12.20
CA ASP A 617 -21.81 -4.27 13.58
C ASP A 617 -20.53 -4.51 14.39
N VAL A 618 -19.55 -3.61 14.27
CA VAL A 618 -18.53 -3.39 15.31
C VAL A 618 -18.28 -1.89 15.44
N SER A 619 -18.72 -1.32 16.56
CA SER A 619 -18.37 0.03 17.01
C SER A 619 -16.86 0.12 17.28
N GLY A 620 -16.25 1.27 16.98
CA GLY A 620 -14.80 1.44 16.88
C GLY A 620 -13.96 0.84 18.01
N ASN A 621 -13.08 -0.07 17.63
CA ASN A 621 -11.77 -0.29 18.25
C ASN A 621 -10.79 -0.61 17.13
N LEU A 622 -9.80 0.26 16.93
CA LEU A 622 -8.83 0.13 15.84
C LEU A 622 -7.65 -0.73 16.32
N ASP A 623 -7.68 -2.02 16.04
CA ASP A 623 -6.54 -2.89 16.34
C ASP A 623 -5.36 -2.56 15.41
N ILE A 624 -4.42 -1.80 15.96
CA ILE A 624 -3.17 -1.44 15.29
C ILE A 624 -2.25 -2.67 15.26
N ILE A 625 -2.36 -3.46 14.19
CA ILE A 625 -1.42 -4.54 13.86
C ILE A 625 -0.09 -3.92 13.42
N THR A 626 0.94 -3.99 14.27
CA THR A 626 2.30 -3.57 13.91
C THR A 626 3.01 -4.70 13.15
N GLY A 627 2.65 -4.89 11.89
CA GLY A 627 3.33 -5.82 10.98
C GLY A 627 4.66 -5.28 10.40
N PRO A 628 5.44 -6.11 9.70
CA PRO A 628 6.77 -5.74 9.18
C PRO A 628 6.76 -4.55 8.22
N LEU A 629 5.67 -4.31 7.49
CA LEU A 629 5.51 -3.22 6.52
C LEU A 629 4.89 -1.95 7.14
N GLY A 630 4.95 -1.78 8.46
CA GLY A 630 4.35 -0.65 9.20
C GLY A 630 4.82 0.77 8.83
N ASN A 631 5.84 0.92 7.96
CA ASN A 631 6.25 2.22 7.39
C ASN A 631 5.69 2.47 5.98
N VAL A 632 5.17 1.44 5.31
CA VAL A 632 4.82 1.46 3.89
C VAL A 632 3.41 2.03 3.69
N ARG A 633 3.28 2.96 2.74
CA ARG A 633 1.98 3.40 2.21
C ARG A 633 1.69 2.70 0.89
N PHE A 634 0.45 2.28 0.66
CA PHE A 634 0.13 1.58 -0.59
C PHE A 634 -1.29 1.78 -1.14
N SER A 635 -1.49 1.40 -2.40
CA SER A 635 -2.81 1.24 -3.04
C SER A 635 -2.71 0.23 -4.18
N VAL A 636 -3.83 -0.36 -4.59
CA VAL A 636 -3.90 -1.37 -5.67
C VAL A 636 -4.95 -0.99 -6.72
N PHE A 637 -4.63 -1.18 -8.00
CA PHE A 637 -5.59 -1.25 -9.08
C PHE A 637 -5.58 -2.65 -9.71
N ALA A 638 -6.72 -3.32 -9.65
CA ALA A 638 -6.89 -4.70 -10.05
C ALA A 638 -7.67 -4.80 -11.37
N LEU A 639 -7.04 -5.38 -12.41
CA LEU A 639 -7.68 -5.69 -13.68
C LEU A 639 -8.24 -7.12 -13.64
N GLY A 640 -9.44 -7.31 -14.15
CA GLY A 640 -10.07 -8.63 -14.27
C GLY A 640 -11.24 -8.60 -15.25
N SER A 641 -12.01 -9.68 -15.28
CA SER A 641 -13.24 -9.79 -16.07
C SER A 641 -14.33 -10.46 -15.23
N THR A 642 -15.53 -9.88 -15.17
CA THR A 642 -16.65 -10.46 -14.39
C THR A 642 -17.25 -11.72 -15.03
N ALA A 643 -16.76 -12.14 -16.20
CA ALA A 643 -17.02 -13.48 -16.76
C ALA A 643 -16.31 -14.62 -16.00
N TYR A 644 -15.27 -14.31 -15.20
CA TYR A 644 -14.53 -15.30 -14.43
C TYR A 644 -15.03 -15.33 -12.98
N PRO A 645 -15.16 -16.51 -12.33
CA PRO A 645 -15.65 -16.61 -10.95
C PRO A 645 -14.82 -15.80 -9.94
N HIS A 646 -13.51 -15.72 -10.16
CA HIS A 646 -12.54 -15.10 -9.26
C HIS A 646 -12.11 -13.71 -9.74
N PHE A 647 -13.09 -12.83 -9.97
CA PHE A 647 -12.88 -11.44 -10.40
C PHE A 647 -11.86 -10.70 -9.53
N CYS A 648 -10.81 -10.16 -10.16
CA CYS A 648 -9.74 -9.37 -9.55
C CYS A 648 -9.00 -10.06 -8.37
N ALA A 649 -9.00 -11.40 -8.31
CA ALA A 649 -8.51 -12.15 -7.16
C ALA A 649 -7.06 -11.85 -6.77
N PHE A 650 -6.13 -11.71 -7.73
CA PHE A 650 -4.73 -11.42 -7.38
C PHE A 650 -4.54 -10.00 -6.83
N GLY A 651 -5.24 -9.00 -7.40
CA GLY A 651 -5.24 -7.64 -6.85
C GLY A 651 -5.83 -7.57 -5.45
N ARG A 652 -6.90 -8.33 -5.17
CA ARG A 652 -7.47 -8.48 -3.83
C ARG A 652 -6.50 -9.13 -2.85
N TYR A 653 -5.76 -10.16 -3.28
CA TYR A 653 -4.70 -10.80 -2.48
C TYR A 653 -3.59 -9.81 -2.11
N LEU A 654 -3.15 -8.96 -3.07
CA LEU A 654 -2.15 -7.92 -2.81
C LEU A 654 -2.66 -6.89 -1.79
N ASP A 655 -3.88 -6.35 -1.96
CA ASP A 655 -4.43 -5.35 -1.05
C ASP A 655 -4.62 -5.90 0.37
N GLN A 656 -5.16 -7.11 0.51
CA GLN A 656 -5.35 -7.78 1.80
C GLN A 656 -4.00 -8.10 2.47
N THR A 657 -3.07 -8.74 1.75
CA THR A 657 -1.80 -9.17 2.35
C THR A 657 -0.93 -7.99 2.77
N MET A 658 -0.93 -6.88 2.01
CA MET A 658 -0.23 -5.67 2.42
C MET A 658 -0.78 -5.10 3.74
N ARG A 659 -2.10 -5.12 3.96
CA ARG A 659 -2.72 -4.70 5.24
C ARG A 659 -2.35 -5.64 6.38
N GLU A 660 -2.40 -6.96 6.16
CA GLU A 660 -2.04 -7.98 7.16
C GLU A 660 -0.57 -7.84 7.60
N LEU A 661 0.32 -7.51 6.66
CA LEU A 661 1.72 -7.20 6.92
C LEU A 661 1.94 -5.79 7.53
N GLY A 662 0.87 -5.04 7.82
CA GLY A 662 0.90 -3.76 8.54
C GLY A 662 1.06 -2.50 7.68
N ALA A 663 1.05 -2.61 6.35
CA ALA A 663 1.12 -1.44 5.46
C ALA A 663 -0.20 -0.63 5.49
N GLU A 664 -0.10 0.69 5.36
CA GLU A 664 -1.26 1.60 5.44
C GLU A 664 -1.75 1.96 4.03
N SER A 665 -2.96 1.54 3.71
CA SER A 665 -3.63 1.86 2.44
C SER A 665 -4.00 3.34 2.36
N ILE A 666 -3.55 4.05 1.32
CA ILE A 666 -3.83 5.49 1.12
C ILE A 666 -5.11 5.76 0.34
N CYS A 667 -5.55 4.79 -0.46
CA CYS A 667 -6.75 4.85 -1.28
C CYS A 667 -7.37 3.46 -1.35
N ARG A 668 -8.69 3.38 -1.55
CA ARG A 668 -9.38 2.10 -1.77
C ARG A 668 -8.82 1.43 -3.03
N MET A 669 -8.74 0.10 -3.02
CA MET A 669 -8.44 -0.68 -4.21
C MET A 669 -9.45 -0.36 -5.33
N GLY A 670 -8.95 -0.03 -6.52
CA GLY A 670 -9.77 0.10 -7.73
C GLY A 670 -9.89 -1.23 -8.46
N GLU A 671 -11.04 -1.48 -9.11
CA GLU A 671 -11.31 -2.69 -9.89
C GLU A 671 -11.71 -2.28 -11.32
N GLY A 672 -11.08 -2.88 -12.33
CA GLY A 672 -11.34 -2.62 -13.74
C GLY A 672 -11.83 -3.86 -14.48
N ASP A 673 -13.12 -3.91 -14.80
CA ASP A 673 -13.75 -5.01 -15.55
C ASP A 673 -13.54 -4.85 -17.05
N GLU A 674 -12.85 -5.80 -17.67
CA GLU A 674 -12.60 -5.87 -19.11
C GLU A 674 -13.88 -5.84 -19.95
N LEU A 675 -15.00 -6.35 -19.41
CA LEU A 675 -16.29 -6.34 -20.10
C LEU A 675 -16.96 -4.96 -20.12
N CYS A 676 -16.62 -4.07 -19.18
CA CYS A 676 -17.28 -2.78 -19.01
C CYS A 676 -16.39 -1.74 -18.31
N GLY A 677 -15.91 -0.74 -19.05
CA GLY A 677 -15.36 0.48 -18.45
C GLY A 677 -13.99 0.36 -17.76
N GLN A 678 -13.22 -0.72 -17.98
CA GLN A 678 -11.88 -0.93 -17.39
C GLN A 678 -10.96 0.32 -17.39
N GLU A 679 -10.85 0.99 -18.54
CA GLU A 679 -10.07 2.21 -18.75
C GLU A 679 -10.61 3.41 -17.93
N GLN A 680 -11.93 3.56 -17.86
CA GLN A 680 -12.59 4.64 -17.12
C GLN A 680 -12.37 4.46 -15.61
N SER A 681 -12.55 3.23 -15.10
CA SER A 681 -12.26 2.87 -13.71
C SER A 681 -10.80 3.12 -13.34
N PHE A 682 -9.86 2.83 -14.24
CA PHE A 682 -8.45 3.15 -14.04
C PHE A 682 -8.22 4.66 -13.92
N ARG A 683 -8.76 5.47 -14.85
CA ARG A 683 -8.58 6.93 -14.82
C ARG A 683 -9.13 7.54 -13.54
N GLN A 684 -10.34 7.15 -13.13
CA GLN A 684 -10.93 7.63 -11.87
C GLN A 684 -10.04 7.28 -10.67
N TRP A 685 -9.63 6.02 -10.55
CA TRP A 685 -8.76 5.58 -9.46
C TRP A 685 -7.39 6.29 -9.48
N ALA A 686 -6.82 6.53 -10.67
CA ALA A 686 -5.53 7.22 -10.84
C ALA A 686 -5.58 8.67 -10.34
N GLU A 687 -6.68 9.40 -10.57
CA GLU A 687 -6.88 10.74 -10.01
C GLU A 687 -7.05 10.70 -8.48
N GLU A 688 -7.87 9.78 -7.98
CA GLU A 688 -8.14 9.60 -6.55
C GLU A 688 -6.87 9.24 -5.78
N VAL A 689 -6.09 8.26 -6.26
CA VAL A 689 -4.86 7.80 -5.60
C VAL A 689 -3.74 8.83 -5.69
N PHE A 690 -3.59 9.57 -6.80
CA PHE A 690 -2.61 10.64 -6.91
C PHE A 690 -2.90 11.78 -5.92
N LYS A 691 -4.17 12.15 -5.77
CA LYS A 691 -4.60 13.13 -4.78
C LYS A 691 -4.38 12.63 -3.36
N ALA A 692 -4.80 11.41 -3.05
CA ALA A 692 -4.62 10.79 -1.73
C ALA A 692 -3.14 10.67 -1.35
N ALA A 693 -2.27 10.32 -2.29
CA ALA A 693 -0.82 10.31 -2.10
C ALA A 693 -0.29 11.73 -1.84
N CYS A 694 -0.66 12.73 -2.66
CA CYS A 694 -0.24 14.11 -2.45
C CYS A 694 -0.66 14.65 -1.07
N ASP A 695 -1.88 14.37 -0.62
CA ASP A 695 -2.36 14.77 0.72
C ASP A 695 -1.66 13.98 1.85
N THR A 696 -1.42 12.68 1.65
CA THR A 696 -0.67 11.83 2.58
C THR A 696 0.75 12.34 2.78
N PHE A 697 1.45 12.74 1.71
CA PHE A 697 2.83 13.23 1.76
C PHE A 697 2.95 14.77 1.85
N CYS A 698 1.84 15.50 2.08
CA CYS A 698 1.77 16.96 2.26
C CYS A 698 2.25 17.80 1.05
N LEU A 699 2.02 17.31 -0.17
CA LEU A 699 2.50 17.90 -1.44
C LEU A 699 1.49 18.86 -2.11
N GLY A 700 0.23 18.84 -1.69
CA GLY A 700 -0.91 19.44 -2.42
C GLY A 700 -0.88 20.96 -2.69
N ASP A 701 -0.04 21.75 -2.02
CA ASP A 701 0.08 23.20 -2.27
C ASP A 701 1.02 23.54 -3.45
N ASP A 702 1.82 22.57 -3.92
CA ASP A 702 2.93 22.79 -4.86
C ASP A 702 2.81 22.03 -6.19
N VAL A 703 1.85 21.12 -6.28
CA VAL A 703 1.54 20.28 -7.45
C VAL A 703 0.38 20.91 -8.24
N ASN A 704 0.56 21.09 -9.54
CA ASN A 704 -0.52 21.55 -10.42
C ASN A 704 -1.41 20.35 -10.78
N PHE A 705 -2.45 20.10 -9.98
CA PHE A 705 -3.36 18.96 -10.19
C PHE A 705 -3.94 18.93 -11.60
N SER A 706 -4.29 20.08 -12.20
CA SER A 706 -4.84 20.15 -13.56
C SER A 706 -3.84 19.77 -14.66
N GLU A 707 -2.54 19.80 -14.37
CA GLU A 707 -1.47 19.43 -15.31
C GLU A 707 -1.13 17.95 -15.15
N ALA A 708 -1.10 17.46 -13.90
CA ALA A 708 -0.93 16.03 -13.60
C ALA A 708 -2.13 15.18 -14.06
N THR A 709 -3.38 15.61 -13.86
CA THR A 709 -4.54 14.96 -14.47
C THR A 709 -4.67 15.30 -15.96
N GLY A 710 -4.08 16.42 -16.41
CA GLY A 710 -3.86 16.70 -17.82
C GLY A 710 -3.04 15.62 -18.53
N ALA A 711 -2.11 14.96 -17.83
CA ALA A 711 -1.32 13.83 -18.34
C ALA A 711 -2.13 12.52 -18.51
N LEU A 712 -3.23 12.32 -17.76
CA LEU A 712 -4.20 11.24 -18.04
C LEU A 712 -4.89 11.42 -19.40
N SER A 713 -5.05 12.68 -19.83
CA SER A 713 -5.65 13.05 -21.12
C SER A 713 -4.62 13.23 -22.24
N ASN A 714 -3.38 13.55 -21.88
CA ASN A 714 -2.21 13.68 -22.77
C ASN A 714 -1.10 12.76 -22.27
N ASN A 715 -1.24 11.46 -22.48
CA ASN A 715 -0.12 10.54 -22.29
C ASN A 715 1.01 10.96 -23.27
N ASP A 716 2.27 10.89 -22.87
CA ASP A 716 3.37 11.33 -23.74
C ASP A 716 3.46 10.47 -25.02
N ASN A 717 2.91 9.25 -25.02
CA ASN A 717 2.78 8.42 -26.21
C ASN A 717 1.52 8.67 -27.05
N THR A 718 0.66 9.63 -26.68
CA THR A 718 -0.50 10.03 -27.49
C THR A 718 -0.06 10.69 -28.79
N TRP A 719 -0.56 10.20 -29.92
CA TRP A 719 -0.19 10.71 -31.23
C TRP A 719 -0.54 12.20 -31.42
N LYS A 720 0.40 12.96 -31.98
CA LYS A 720 0.23 14.34 -32.43
C LYS A 720 0.98 14.52 -33.76
N PRO A 721 0.48 15.33 -34.72
CA PRO A 721 1.07 15.46 -36.06
C PRO A 721 2.58 15.77 -36.09
N ASN A 722 3.05 16.57 -35.14
CA ASN A 722 4.45 17.01 -35.05
C ASN A 722 5.29 16.22 -34.03
N LYS A 723 4.74 15.17 -33.40
CA LYS A 723 5.44 14.36 -32.39
C LYS A 723 5.96 13.02 -32.93
N PHE A 724 5.28 12.46 -33.92
CA PHE A 724 5.66 11.19 -34.54
C PHE A 724 5.86 11.35 -36.04
N ARG A 725 6.98 10.87 -36.55
CA ARG A 725 7.28 10.86 -37.99
C ARG A 725 7.69 9.45 -38.44
N ILE A 726 7.68 9.27 -39.74
CA ILE A 726 8.23 8.10 -40.41
C ILE A 726 9.40 8.58 -41.26
N SER A 727 10.54 7.93 -41.15
CA SER A 727 11.67 8.06 -42.06
C SER A 727 11.89 6.75 -42.82
N THR A 728 12.19 6.84 -44.10
CA THR A 728 12.62 5.70 -44.92
C THR A 728 14.08 5.37 -44.59
N VAL A 729 14.44 4.09 -44.66
CA VAL A 729 15.80 3.63 -44.29
C VAL A 729 16.47 3.01 -45.52
N ASP A 730 17.25 3.84 -46.22
CA ASP A 730 17.97 3.44 -47.43
C ASP A 730 18.83 2.19 -47.20
N ASN A 731 18.77 1.24 -48.15
CA ASN A 731 19.52 -0.02 -48.15
C ASN A 731 19.28 -0.96 -46.95
N ALA A 732 18.26 -0.72 -46.11
CA ALA A 732 17.85 -1.67 -45.09
C ALA A 732 17.14 -2.90 -45.70
N LYS A 733 17.31 -4.06 -45.06
CA LYS A 733 16.54 -5.27 -45.36
C LYS A 733 15.40 -5.41 -44.35
N GLN A 734 14.36 -6.14 -44.73
CA GLN A 734 13.35 -6.61 -43.80
C GLN A 734 14.03 -7.40 -42.66
N PRO A 735 13.71 -7.12 -41.37
CA PRO A 735 14.25 -7.91 -40.27
C PRO A 735 13.66 -9.32 -40.28
N ASP A 736 14.33 -10.27 -39.61
CA ASP A 736 13.72 -11.56 -39.32
C ASP A 736 12.45 -11.37 -38.48
N LEU A 737 11.41 -12.16 -38.79
CA LEU A 737 10.11 -12.02 -38.13
C LEU A 737 10.16 -12.43 -36.66
N CYS A 738 10.89 -13.50 -36.33
CA CYS A 738 10.98 -14.00 -34.97
C CYS A 738 11.90 -13.12 -34.11
N GLU A 739 12.99 -12.59 -34.68
CA GLU A 739 13.84 -11.58 -34.02
C GLU A 739 13.06 -10.28 -33.74
N ALA A 740 12.34 -9.77 -34.75
CA ALA A 740 11.55 -8.55 -34.61
C ALA A 740 10.44 -8.69 -33.56
N LEU A 741 9.67 -9.79 -33.60
CA LEU A 741 8.66 -10.08 -32.58
C LEU A 741 9.29 -10.31 -31.20
N SER A 742 10.43 -11.01 -31.11
CA SER A 742 11.10 -11.25 -29.83
C SER A 742 11.49 -9.95 -29.14
N LYS A 743 12.00 -8.98 -29.92
CA LYS A 743 12.32 -7.64 -29.42
C LYS A 743 11.08 -6.84 -29.02
N VAL A 744 10.00 -6.91 -29.79
CA VAL A 744 8.74 -6.18 -29.53
C VAL A 744 8.00 -6.71 -28.29
N HIS A 745 7.98 -8.02 -28.08
CA HIS A 745 7.27 -8.67 -26.99
C HIS A 745 8.14 -8.97 -25.76
N GLY A 746 9.46 -8.74 -25.82
CA GLY A 746 10.40 -9.04 -24.72
C GLY A 746 10.52 -10.54 -24.39
N LYS A 747 10.10 -11.43 -25.28
CA LYS A 747 10.09 -12.90 -25.10
C LYS A 747 10.89 -13.57 -26.21
N ARG A 748 11.47 -14.75 -25.95
CA ARG A 748 12.15 -15.53 -27.00
C ARG A 748 11.09 -16.22 -27.87
N ILE A 749 10.95 -15.78 -29.11
CA ILE A 749 10.01 -16.31 -30.11
C ILE A 749 10.83 -16.98 -31.21
N LEU A 750 10.39 -18.16 -31.66
CA LEU A 750 11.14 -19.01 -32.59
C LEU A 750 10.29 -19.46 -33.78
N PRO A 751 10.90 -19.65 -34.96
CA PRO A 751 10.17 -20.10 -36.14
C PRO A 751 9.85 -21.59 -36.03
N CYS A 752 8.57 -21.93 -36.10
CA CYS A 752 8.11 -23.27 -36.46
C CYS A 752 7.64 -23.28 -37.91
N VAL A 753 7.52 -24.46 -38.53
CA VAL A 753 7.01 -24.62 -39.90
C VAL A 753 5.75 -25.49 -39.89
N VAL A 754 4.66 -25.04 -40.51
CA VAL A 754 3.46 -25.87 -40.71
C VAL A 754 3.82 -27.06 -41.60
N THR A 755 3.68 -28.28 -41.09
CA THR A 755 3.84 -29.51 -41.88
C THR A 755 2.49 -29.99 -42.41
N GLU A 756 1.43 -29.87 -41.62
CA GLU A 756 0.08 -30.35 -41.97
C GLU A 756 -0.99 -29.49 -41.27
N THR A 757 -2.09 -29.20 -42.00
CA THR A 757 -3.33 -28.67 -41.44
C THR A 757 -4.48 -29.59 -41.84
N LYS A 758 -5.02 -30.36 -40.90
CA LYS A 758 -6.02 -31.41 -41.13
C LYS A 758 -7.36 -31.05 -40.51
N GLN A 759 -8.46 -31.12 -41.28
CA GLN A 759 -9.81 -30.97 -40.73
C GLN A 759 -10.19 -32.19 -39.88
N LEU A 760 -10.75 -31.95 -38.69
CA LEU A 760 -11.17 -32.98 -37.74
C LEU A 760 -12.69 -33.19 -37.69
N GLN A 761 -13.45 -32.27 -38.27
CA GLN A 761 -14.91 -32.35 -38.37
C GLN A 761 -15.36 -32.83 -39.75
N SER A 762 -16.57 -33.38 -39.82
CA SER A 762 -17.20 -33.71 -41.11
C SER A 762 -17.37 -32.45 -41.98
N SER A 763 -17.30 -32.62 -43.30
CA SER A 763 -17.65 -31.57 -44.28
C SER A 763 -19.12 -31.13 -44.20
N GLU A 764 -19.97 -31.90 -43.51
CA GLU A 764 -21.36 -31.56 -43.19
C GLU A 764 -21.51 -30.63 -41.97
N SER A 765 -20.42 -30.33 -41.25
CA SER A 765 -20.43 -29.47 -40.05
C SER A 765 -20.65 -27.99 -40.41
N ASP A 766 -21.43 -27.27 -39.58
CA ASP A 766 -21.57 -25.81 -39.66
C ASP A 766 -20.37 -25.06 -39.01
N ARG A 767 -19.35 -25.80 -38.58
CA ARG A 767 -18.13 -25.35 -37.92
C ARG A 767 -16.92 -26.06 -38.52
N GLN A 768 -15.73 -25.60 -38.14
CA GLN A 768 -14.48 -26.27 -38.47
C GLN A 768 -13.63 -26.37 -37.21
N THR A 769 -12.93 -27.50 -37.05
CA THR A 769 -11.86 -27.68 -36.07
C THR A 769 -10.72 -28.38 -36.79
N ILE A 770 -9.51 -27.84 -36.65
CA ILE A 770 -8.31 -28.31 -37.34
C ILE A 770 -7.30 -28.87 -36.35
N LEU A 771 -6.54 -29.86 -36.79
CA LEU A 771 -5.24 -30.22 -36.24
C LEU A 771 -4.18 -29.51 -37.07
N VAL A 772 -3.38 -28.67 -36.42
CA VAL A 772 -2.16 -28.07 -37.02
C VAL A 772 -0.96 -28.80 -36.47
N ARG A 773 -0.03 -29.21 -37.34
CA ARG A 773 1.25 -29.80 -36.99
C ARG A 773 2.37 -28.84 -37.35
N LEU A 774 3.25 -28.58 -36.38
CA LEU A 774 4.32 -27.59 -36.45
C LEU A 774 5.65 -28.29 -36.21
N ASN A 775 6.58 -28.22 -37.16
CA ASN A 775 7.95 -28.67 -36.95
C ASN A 775 8.79 -27.56 -36.29
N THR A 776 9.56 -27.92 -35.26
CA THR A 776 10.39 -27.03 -34.43
C THR A 776 11.66 -26.50 -35.12
N GLN A 777 11.97 -26.99 -36.33
CA GLN A 777 13.20 -26.69 -37.07
C GLN A 777 14.50 -26.98 -36.28
N GLY A 778 14.46 -27.97 -35.38
CA GLY A 778 15.61 -28.37 -34.56
C GLY A 778 15.84 -27.50 -33.33
N ALA A 779 14.94 -26.55 -33.02
CA ALA A 779 14.95 -25.78 -31.77
C ALA A 779 14.31 -26.56 -30.60
N ASP A 780 14.56 -27.87 -30.53
CA ASP A 780 13.87 -28.83 -29.65
C ASP A 780 14.14 -28.58 -28.17
N PHE A 781 15.26 -27.95 -27.84
CA PHE A 781 15.62 -27.58 -26.48
C PHE A 781 14.87 -26.33 -26.02
N GLU A 782 14.77 -25.32 -26.89
CA GLU A 782 14.06 -24.08 -26.61
C GLU A 782 12.54 -24.20 -26.65
N LEU A 783 12.03 -25.05 -27.53
CA LEU A 783 10.61 -25.38 -27.66
C LEU A 783 10.29 -26.72 -26.98
N ALA A 784 11.11 -27.12 -26.01
CA ALA A 784 10.84 -28.27 -25.16
C ALA A 784 9.53 -28.05 -24.40
N TYR A 785 8.67 -29.07 -24.42
CA TYR A 785 7.37 -29.06 -23.76
C TYR A 785 7.08 -30.43 -23.12
N ALA A 786 6.14 -30.47 -22.19
CA ALA A 786 5.54 -31.67 -21.64
C ALA A 786 4.05 -31.75 -22.02
N PRO A 787 3.44 -32.95 -22.06
CA PRO A 787 1.99 -33.10 -22.22
C PRO A 787 1.22 -32.27 -21.19
N GLY A 788 0.33 -31.40 -21.70
CA GLY A 788 -0.41 -30.41 -20.90
C GLY A 788 0.04 -28.95 -21.10
N ASP A 789 1.25 -28.72 -21.61
CA ASP A 789 1.76 -27.37 -21.92
C ASP A 789 1.00 -26.68 -23.07
N HIS A 790 1.19 -25.37 -23.23
CA HIS A 790 0.58 -24.55 -24.29
C HIS A 790 1.61 -24.07 -25.31
N VAL A 791 1.21 -24.01 -26.58
CA VAL A 791 1.94 -23.26 -27.62
C VAL A 791 1.29 -21.90 -27.81
N GLY A 792 2.08 -20.83 -27.64
CA GLY A 792 1.69 -19.46 -27.96
C GLY A 792 2.07 -19.13 -29.40
N ILE A 793 1.07 -19.00 -30.28
CA ILE A 793 1.26 -18.73 -31.72
C ILE A 793 1.02 -17.25 -32.01
N TYR A 794 1.99 -16.58 -32.60
CA TYR A 794 1.86 -15.20 -33.08
C TYR A 794 1.29 -15.21 -34.51
N PRO A 795 0.07 -14.68 -34.73
CA PRO A 795 -0.62 -14.84 -36.01
C PRO A 795 -0.21 -13.81 -37.07
N ALA A 796 -0.71 -14.00 -38.28
CA ALA A 796 -0.81 -12.94 -39.27
C ALA A 796 -2.26 -12.43 -39.38
N ASN A 797 -2.45 -11.13 -39.54
CA ASN A 797 -3.73 -10.56 -40.00
C ASN A 797 -4.05 -11.05 -41.43
N ASN A 798 -5.33 -11.04 -41.78
CA ASN A 798 -5.77 -11.38 -43.13
C ASN A 798 -5.17 -10.40 -44.16
N GLN A 799 -4.60 -10.93 -45.24
CA GLN A 799 -3.92 -10.12 -46.26
C GLN A 799 -4.85 -9.10 -46.93
N GLU A 800 -6.08 -9.49 -47.31
CA GLU A 800 -7.05 -8.59 -47.94
C GLU A 800 -7.43 -7.42 -47.02
N LEU A 801 -7.54 -7.67 -45.70
CA LEU A 801 -7.73 -6.63 -44.69
C LEU A 801 -6.52 -5.69 -44.62
N VAL A 802 -5.30 -6.23 -44.62
CA VAL A 802 -4.05 -5.43 -44.58
C VAL A 802 -3.92 -4.55 -45.84
N GLU A 803 -4.10 -5.11 -47.03
CA GLU A 803 -4.09 -4.32 -48.29
C GLU A 803 -5.15 -3.21 -48.26
N SER A 804 -6.36 -3.55 -47.80
CA SER A 804 -7.47 -2.60 -47.77
C SER A 804 -7.22 -1.46 -46.77
N VAL A 805 -6.65 -1.73 -45.58
CA VAL A 805 -6.22 -0.68 -44.65
C VAL A 805 -5.09 0.17 -45.23
N LEU A 806 -4.08 -0.46 -45.86
CA LEU A 806 -2.96 0.24 -46.50
C LEU A 806 -3.43 1.25 -47.58
N THR A 807 -4.37 0.86 -48.45
CA THR A 807 -4.90 1.75 -49.51
C THR A 807 -5.68 2.95 -48.98
N ARG A 808 -6.09 2.94 -47.70
CA ARG A 808 -6.84 4.03 -47.06
C ARG A 808 -5.95 4.99 -46.24
N LEU A 809 -4.64 4.77 -46.19
CA LEU A 809 -3.70 5.65 -45.50
C LEU A 809 -3.38 6.90 -46.32
N HIS A 810 -3.39 8.06 -45.67
CA HIS A 810 -3.04 9.33 -46.26
C HIS A 810 -1.54 9.62 -46.09
N ASN A 811 -0.87 10.00 -47.19
CA ASN A 811 0.56 10.33 -47.24
C ASN A 811 1.46 9.18 -46.71
N ALA A 812 1.11 7.93 -47.00
CA ALA A 812 1.95 6.78 -46.68
C ALA A 812 3.12 6.61 -47.68
N PRO A 813 4.30 6.17 -47.23
CA PRO A 813 5.34 5.63 -48.11
C PRO A 813 4.89 4.34 -48.79
N GLN A 814 5.69 3.79 -49.69
CA GLN A 814 5.35 2.52 -50.35
C GLN A 814 5.24 1.39 -49.30
N PRO A 815 4.21 0.52 -49.35
CA PRO A 815 3.95 -0.41 -48.25
C PRO A 815 5.09 -1.39 -47.90
N ASP A 816 5.96 -1.70 -48.88
CA ASP A 816 7.10 -2.60 -48.78
C ASP A 816 8.44 -1.89 -48.51
N GLU A 817 8.45 -0.55 -48.48
CA GLU A 817 9.64 0.24 -48.17
C GLU A 817 9.97 0.12 -46.67
N ILE A 818 11.25 -0.07 -46.33
CA ILE A 818 11.66 -0.22 -44.92
C ILE A 818 11.64 1.14 -44.24
N ILE A 819 10.84 1.25 -43.19
CA ILE A 819 10.63 2.49 -42.44
C ILE A 819 11.11 2.39 -41.00
N ARG A 820 11.42 3.55 -40.44
CA ARG A 820 11.64 3.78 -39.01
C ARG A 820 10.56 4.71 -38.49
N THR A 821 9.83 4.24 -37.47
CA THR A 821 8.94 5.12 -36.69
C THR A 821 9.78 5.87 -35.68
N GLU A 822 9.71 7.19 -35.68
CA GLU A 822 10.46 8.06 -34.77
C GLU A 822 9.53 8.93 -33.94
N VAL A 823 9.92 9.15 -32.68
CA VAL A 823 9.23 10.02 -31.72
C VAL A 823 10.12 11.19 -31.33
N LEU A 824 9.53 12.37 -31.20
CA LEU A 824 10.21 13.60 -30.77
C LEU A 824 10.27 13.66 -29.24
N HIS A 825 11.47 13.50 -28.69
CA HIS A 825 11.73 13.76 -27.28
C HIS A 825 12.09 15.24 -27.08
N GLU A 826 11.42 15.89 -26.11
CA GLU A 826 11.69 17.26 -25.69
C GLU A 826 12.28 17.26 -24.28
N VAL A 827 13.61 17.35 -24.18
CA VAL A 827 14.30 17.41 -22.90
C VAL A 827 14.38 18.88 -22.46
N THR A 828 13.51 19.27 -21.52
CA THR A 828 13.56 20.59 -20.90
C THR A 828 14.74 20.68 -19.94
N THR A 829 15.79 21.38 -20.35
CA THR A 829 16.94 21.71 -19.51
C THR A 829 16.81 23.13 -18.94
N PRO A 830 17.57 23.51 -17.88
CA PRO A 830 17.62 24.89 -17.40
C PRO A 830 18.12 25.91 -18.42
N LEU A 831 18.69 25.46 -19.55
CA LEU A 831 19.19 26.28 -20.66
C LEU A 831 18.22 26.32 -21.85
N GLY A 832 17.07 25.63 -21.77
CA GLY A 832 16.06 25.54 -22.83
C GLY A 832 15.63 24.10 -23.14
N SER A 833 14.62 23.97 -23.99
CA SER A 833 14.12 22.71 -24.54
C SER A 833 15.03 22.21 -25.67
N ASN A 834 15.71 21.08 -25.48
CA ASN A 834 16.38 20.39 -26.58
C ASN A 834 15.44 19.34 -27.20
N LYS A 835 15.36 19.28 -28.53
CA LYS A 835 14.41 18.45 -29.29
C LYS A 835 15.17 17.45 -30.15
N THR A 836 15.10 16.17 -29.79
CA THR A 836 15.78 15.08 -30.51
C THR A 836 14.78 14.02 -30.93
N TRP A 837 14.87 13.59 -32.19
CA TRP A 837 14.14 12.42 -32.69
C TRP A 837 14.87 11.15 -32.26
N ALA A 838 14.13 10.17 -31.75
CA ALA A 838 14.63 8.83 -31.43
C ALA A 838 13.71 7.77 -32.04
N GLN A 839 14.20 6.52 -32.17
CA GLN A 839 13.36 5.42 -32.60
C GLN A 839 12.26 5.15 -31.56
N PHE A 840 11.02 4.98 -32.03
CA PHE A 840 9.92 4.55 -31.18
C PHE A 840 10.05 3.04 -30.90
N GLU A 841 10.51 2.68 -29.70
CA GLU A 841 10.96 1.31 -29.38
C GLU A 841 9.87 0.23 -29.52
N LYS A 842 8.59 0.58 -29.32
CA LYS A 842 7.45 -0.34 -29.50
C LYS A 842 7.22 -0.76 -30.97
N MET A 843 7.92 -0.14 -31.94
CA MET A 843 7.88 -0.52 -33.35
C MET A 843 9.27 -0.93 -33.89
N PRO A 844 9.39 -2.11 -34.54
CA PRO A 844 10.62 -2.51 -35.21
C PRO A 844 10.84 -1.69 -36.48
N VAL A 845 12.09 -1.61 -36.94
CA VAL A 845 12.42 -1.05 -38.26
C VAL A 845 12.01 -2.08 -39.29
N CYS A 846 10.90 -1.82 -40.00
CA CYS A 846 10.23 -2.77 -40.88
C CYS A 846 9.39 -2.04 -41.93
N SER A 847 8.85 -2.78 -42.90
CA SER A 847 7.85 -2.26 -43.83
C SER A 847 6.47 -2.07 -43.18
N LEU A 848 5.65 -1.15 -43.72
CA LEU A 848 4.26 -0.97 -43.28
C LEU A 848 3.45 -2.27 -43.39
N ARG A 849 3.71 -3.06 -44.45
CA ARG A 849 3.07 -4.37 -44.63
C ARG A 849 3.40 -5.33 -43.49
N MET A 850 4.67 -5.47 -43.09
CA MET A 850 5.02 -6.33 -41.95
C MET A 850 4.40 -5.83 -40.65
N ALA A 851 4.40 -4.52 -40.40
CA ALA A 851 3.79 -3.93 -39.21
C ALA A 851 2.30 -4.29 -39.09
N PHE A 852 1.53 -4.09 -40.17
CA PHE A 852 0.10 -4.39 -40.17
C PHE A 852 -0.24 -5.87 -40.34
N THR A 853 0.64 -6.70 -40.90
CA THR A 853 0.42 -8.15 -40.97
C THR A 853 0.73 -8.84 -39.64
N HIS A 854 1.83 -8.50 -38.97
CA HIS A 854 2.35 -9.30 -37.84
C HIS A 854 2.50 -8.57 -36.50
N VAL A 855 2.58 -7.23 -36.49
CA VAL A 855 2.94 -6.47 -35.28
C VAL A 855 1.74 -5.80 -34.63
N LEU A 856 0.74 -5.38 -35.40
CA LEU A 856 -0.39 -4.56 -34.93
C LEU A 856 -1.74 -5.26 -35.12
N ASP A 857 -2.66 -5.11 -34.17
CA ASP A 857 -4.01 -5.64 -34.27
C ASP A 857 -4.91 -4.68 -35.08
N LEU A 858 -5.44 -5.18 -36.19
CA LEU A 858 -6.39 -4.47 -37.07
C LEU A 858 -7.85 -4.83 -36.79
N THR A 859 -8.12 -5.77 -35.88
CA THR A 859 -9.42 -6.44 -35.71
C THR A 859 -10.13 -6.10 -34.41
N THR A 860 -9.38 -5.81 -33.35
CA THR A 860 -9.97 -5.32 -32.10
C THR A 860 -10.59 -3.93 -32.30
N PRO A 861 -11.86 -3.68 -31.91
CA PRO A 861 -12.49 -2.38 -32.05
C PRO A 861 -11.68 -1.24 -31.40
N PRO A 862 -11.54 -0.07 -32.05
CA PRO A 862 -10.81 1.07 -31.50
C PRO A 862 -11.26 1.46 -30.10
N SER A 863 -10.32 1.83 -29.23
CA SER A 863 -10.63 2.39 -27.92
C SER A 863 -11.21 3.80 -28.05
N GLN A 864 -11.98 4.26 -27.05
CA GLN A 864 -12.50 5.64 -27.02
C GLN A 864 -11.38 6.70 -27.17
N ALA A 865 -10.18 6.42 -26.65
CA ALA A 865 -9.01 7.29 -26.84
C ALA A 865 -8.53 7.36 -28.30
N LEU A 866 -8.57 6.24 -29.04
CA LEU A 866 -8.26 6.23 -30.46
C LEU A 866 -9.37 6.93 -31.27
N LEU A 867 -10.66 6.71 -30.93
CA LEU A 867 -11.79 7.42 -31.54
C LEU A 867 -11.69 8.94 -31.36
N GLN A 868 -11.25 9.41 -30.19
CA GLN A 868 -11.00 10.83 -29.93
C GLN A 868 -9.92 11.42 -30.86
N LEU A 869 -8.87 10.65 -31.18
CA LEU A 869 -7.83 11.07 -32.13
C LEU A 869 -8.37 11.07 -33.56
N LEU A 870 -9.11 10.03 -33.95
CA LEU A 870 -9.75 9.93 -35.28
C LEU A 870 -10.72 11.09 -35.54
N ALA A 871 -11.50 11.51 -34.53
CA ALA A 871 -12.38 12.69 -34.63
C ALA A 871 -11.64 13.96 -35.09
N THR A 872 -10.38 14.14 -34.69
CA THR A 872 -9.56 15.30 -35.12
C THR A 872 -9.09 15.24 -36.57
N LEU A 873 -9.24 14.09 -37.23
CA LEU A 873 -8.82 13.82 -38.63
C LEU A 873 -10.00 13.65 -39.59
N ALA A 874 -11.24 13.67 -39.10
CA ALA A 874 -12.45 13.63 -39.92
C ALA A 874 -12.66 14.99 -40.60
N THR A 875 -12.83 15.00 -41.93
CA THR A 875 -13.07 16.23 -42.70
C THR A 875 -14.54 16.52 -42.99
N ARG A 876 -15.48 15.72 -42.47
CA ARG A 876 -16.93 15.99 -42.48
C ARG A 876 -17.43 16.11 -41.06
N ASP A 877 -18.24 17.14 -40.79
CA ASP A 877 -18.78 17.40 -39.45
C ASP A 877 -19.60 16.21 -38.91
N ILE A 878 -20.39 15.55 -39.75
CA ILE A 878 -21.20 14.38 -39.36
C ILE A 878 -20.33 13.21 -38.86
N ASP A 879 -19.24 12.90 -39.59
CA ASP A 879 -18.31 11.83 -39.22
C ASP A 879 -17.59 12.20 -37.90
N LYS A 880 -17.20 13.48 -37.77
CA LYS A 880 -16.55 14.02 -36.57
C LYS A 880 -17.47 13.98 -35.34
N GLU A 881 -18.68 14.53 -35.42
CA GLU A 881 -19.65 14.55 -34.33
C GLU A 881 -19.96 13.13 -33.84
N ARG A 882 -20.12 12.17 -34.76
CA ARG A 882 -20.36 10.77 -34.39
C ARG A 882 -19.15 10.14 -33.71
N LEU A 883 -17.93 10.42 -34.15
CA LEU A 883 -16.70 9.96 -33.49
C LEU A 883 -16.53 10.60 -32.10
N GLU A 884 -16.82 11.90 -31.94
CA GLU A 884 -16.79 12.60 -30.64
C GLU A 884 -17.80 12.02 -29.65
N VAL A 885 -19.02 11.66 -30.10
CA VAL A 885 -20.00 10.95 -29.28
C VAL A 885 -19.47 9.59 -28.84
N LEU A 886 -18.96 8.75 -29.75
CA LEU A 886 -18.41 7.43 -29.39
C LEU A 886 -17.15 7.54 -28.49
N ALA A 887 -16.38 8.63 -28.61
CA ALA A 887 -15.21 8.87 -27.77
C ALA A 887 -15.54 9.37 -26.35
N THR A 888 -16.72 9.94 -26.12
CA THR A 888 -17.09 10.59 -24.85
C THR A 888 -18.27 9.95 -24.12
N ASP A 889 -19.23 9.34 -24.82
CA ASP A 889 -20.33 8.58 -24.24
C ASP A 889 -20.01 7.08 -24.26
N SER A 890 -19.65 6.55 -23.08
CA SER A 890 -19.34 5.15 -22.87
C SER A 890 -20.52 4.20 -23.15
N THR A 891 -21.77 4.67 -23.07
CA THR A 891 -22.95 3.86 -23.41
C THR A 891 -23.03 3.70 -24.93
N ALA A 892 -22.97 4.81 -25.66
CA ALA A 892 -22.97 4.80 -27.12
C ALA A 892 -21.76 4.02 -27.70
N TYR A 893 -20.62 4.07 -27.02
CA TYR A 893 -19.44 3.27 -27.36
C TYR A 893 -19.66 1.77 -27.19
N GLU A 894 -20.13 1.31 -26.02
CA GLU A 894 -20.32 -0.11 -25.75
C GLU A 894 -21.44 -0.71 -26.60
N ASP A 895 -22.53 0.02 -26.85
CA ASP A 895 -23.57 -0.40 -27.80
C ASP A 895 -22.99 -0.60 -29.22
N TRP A 896 -22.24 0.39 -29.73
CA TRP A 896 -21.58 0.30 -31.05
C TRP A 896 -20.56 -0.84 -31.11
N LYS A 897 -19.69 -0.97 -30.10
CA LYS A 897 -18.67 -2.02 -29.97
C LYS A 897 -19.30 -3.41 -29.90
N TYR A 898 -20.43 -3.58 -29.22
CA TYR A 898 -21.11 -4.87 -29.09
C TYR A 898 -21.94 -5.25 -30.33
N GLU A 899 -22.68 -4.30 -30.91
CA GLU A 899 -23.53 -4.56 -32.07
C GLU A 899 -22.73 -4.67 -33.38
N GLU A 900 -21.79 -3.75 -33.62
CA GLU A 900 -20.99 -3.70 -34.86
C GLU A 900 -19.72 -4.55 -34.75
N SER A 901 -19.09 -4.62 -33.57
CA SER A 901 -17.76 -5.24 -33.34
C SER A 901 -16.72 -4.91 -34.42
N PRO A 902 -16.56 -3.64 -34.84
CA PRO A 902 -15.96 -3.32 -36.13
C PRO A 902 -14.43 -3.41 -36.10
N ASN A 903 -13.86 -4.01 -37.14
CA ASN A 903 -12.42 -3.96 -37.39
C ASN A 903 -11.99 -2.58 -37.93
N MET A 904 -10.68 -2.33 -38.00
CA MET A 904 -10.17 -1.01 -38.39
C MET A 904 -10.64 -0.57 -39.78
N LEU A 905 -10.70 -1.48 -40.78
CA LEU A 905 -11.20 -1.15 -42.12
C LEU A 905 -12.69 -0.74 -42.09
N GLU A 906 -13.52 -1.49 -41.37
CA GLU A 906 -14.94 -1.16 -41.20
C GLU A 906 -15.15 0.20 -40.53
N VAL A 907 -14.23 0.62 -39.64
CA VAL A 907 -14.22 1.99 -39.07
C VAL A 907 -13.84 3.03 -40.14
N LEU A 908 -12.90 2.74 -41.05
CA LEU A 908 -12.60 3.64 -42.19
C LEU A 908 -13.76 3.76 -43.17
N ASP A 909 -14.56 2.71 -43.33
CA ASP A 909 -15.74 2.70 -44.20
C ASP A 909 -16.96 3.38 -43.54
N GLN A 910 -17.13 3.25 -42.22
CA GLN A 910 -18.14 4.00 -41.46
C GLN A 910 -17.83 5.52 -41.42
N PHE A 911 -16.55 5.90 -41.42
CA PHE A 911 -16.11 7.30 -41.34
C PHE A 911 -15.21 7.67 -42.54
N PRO A 912 -15.76 7.74 -43.76
CA PRO A 912 -14.98 7.84 -45.00
C PRO A 912 -14.24 9.18 -45.16
N SER A 913 -14.53 10.21 -44.37
CA SER A 913 -13.79 11.48 -44.38
C SER A 913 -12.50 11.50 -43.55
N LEU A 914 -12.15 10.39 -42.89
CA LEU A 914 -10.91 10.29 -42.11
C LEU A 914 -9.67 10.34 -43.01
N LYS A 915 -8.78 11.31 -42.76
CA LYS A 915 -7.45 11.39 -43.38
C LYS A 915 -6.38 10.87 -42.42
N ILE A 916 -6.21 9.54 -42.37
CA ILE A 916 -5.32 8.90 -41.39
C ILE A 916 -3.87 8.84 -41.88
N PRO A 917 -2.91 9.48 -41.20
CA PRO A 917 -1.50 9.26 -41.47
C PRO A 917 -1.01 7.93 -40.88
N PRO A 918 -0.07 7.22 -41.54
CA PRO A 918 0.44 5.95 -41.04
C PRO A 918 1.04 6.03 -39.62
N SER A 919 1.66 7.15 -39.25
CA SER A 919 2.27 7.33 -37.92
C SER A 919 1.25 7.30 -36.78
N LEU A 920 -0.04 7.53 -37.03
CA LEU A 920 -1.09 7.35 -36.04
C LEU A 920 -1.33 5.86 -35.77
N LEU A 921 -1.62 5.07 -36.80
CA LEU A 921 -1.90 3.64 -36.59
C LEU A 921 -0.69 2.89 -36.04
N LEU A 922 0.52 3.18 -36.53
CA LEU A 922 1.76 2.55 -36.03
C LEU A 922 2.08 2.84 -34.56
N THR A 923 1.48 3.87 -33.96
CA THR A 923 1.77 4.27 -32.56
C THR A 923 0.59 4.09 -31.62
N GLN A 924 -0.64 4.03 -32.14
CA GLN A 924 -1.86 3.98 -31.33
C GLN A 924 -2.63 2.65 -31.41
N LEU A 925 -2.42 1.82 -32.44
CA LEU A 925 -2.97 0.47 -32.46
C LEU A 925 -2.27 -0.43 -31.42
N PRO A 926 -2.97 -1.36 -30.78
CA PRO A 926 -2.36 -2.33 -29.88
C PRO A 926 -1.53 -3.36 -30.66
N LEU A 927 -0.54 -3.96 -29.99
CA LEU A 927 0.27 -5.03 -30.56
C LEU A 927 -0.55 -6.30 -30.78
N LEU A 928 -0.33 -7.00 -31.89
CA LEU A 928 -0.98 -8.25 -32.23
C LEU A 928 -0.50 -9.37 -31.28
N GLN A 929 -1.35 -9.75 -30.33
CA GLN A 929 -1.00 -10.74 -29.30
C GLN A 929 -0.94 -12.18 -29.88
N GLN A 930 -0.07 -13.00 -29.29
CA GLN A 930 -0.10 -14.45 -29.44
C GLN A 930 -1.42 -15.04 -28.94
N ARG A 931 -1.85 -16.15 -29.55
CA ARG A 931 -2.97 -16.97 -29.07
C ARG A 931 -2.43 -18.30 -28.57
N TYR A 932 -2.81 -18.68 -27.36
CA TYR A 932 -2.41 -19.94 -26.74
C TYR A 932 -3.34 -21.09 -27.16
N TYR A 933 -2.76 -22.26 -27.42
CA TYR A 933 -3.46 -23.51 -27.64
C TYR A 933 -2.77 -24.62 -26.84
N SER A 934 -3.53 -25.48 -26.16
CA SER A 934 -2.96 -26.63 -25.44
C SER A 934 -2.36 -27.62 -26.45
N ILE A 935 -1.16 -28.11 -26.14
CA ILE A 935 -0.40 -28.97 -27.05
C ILE A 935 -1.03 -30.37 -27.05
N SER A 936 -1.33 -30.83 -28.26
CA SER A 936 -2.10 -32.04 -28.57
C SER A 936 -1.24 -33.18 -29.13
N SER A 937 0.08 -33.14 -28.85
CA SER A 937 1.08 -34.17 -29.18
C SER A 937 1.89 -34.59 -27.95
N SER A 938 2.33 -35.84 -27.87
CA SER A 938 3.45 -36.21 -26.97
C SER A 938 4.80 -35.87 -27.62
N PRO A 939 5.75 -35.25 -26.88
CA PRO A 939 7.10 -34.98 -27.39
C PRO A 939 7.95 -36.25 -27.54
N ARG A 940 7.59 -37.35 -26.83
CA ARG A 940 8.22 -38.67 -27.01
C ARG A 940 7.73 -39.36 -28.28
N MET A 941 6.45 -39.20 -28.62
CA MET A 941 5.85 -39.80 -29.82
C MET A 941 6.18 -39.01 -31.09
N HIS A 942 6.23 -37.68 -31.00
CA HIS A 942 6.51 -36.78 -32.13
C HIS A 942 7.71 -35.86 -31.84
N PRO A 943 8.96 -36.38 -31.80
CA PRO A 943 10.15 -35.55 -31.58
C PRO A 943 10.30 -34.47 -32.65
N GLY A 944 10.51 -33.22 -32.22
CA GLY A 944 10.63 -32.07 -33.11
C GLY A 944 9.31 -31.62 -33.75
N GLU A 945 8.16 -32.06 -33.22
CA GLU A 945 6.84 -31.56 -33.62
C GLU A 945 5.99 -31.09 -32.43
N ILE A 946 5.18 -30.07 -32.68
CA ILE A 946 4.14 -29.54 -31.79
C ILE A 946 2.80 -29.61 -32.53
N HIS A 947 1.81 -30.27 -31.96
CA HIS A 947 0.45 -30.35 -32.51
C HIS A 947 -0.50 -29.42 -31.75
N ALA A 948 -1.44 -28.76 -32.43
CA ALA A 948 -2.50 -27.97 -31.81
C ALA A 948 -3.89 -28.29 -32.39
N THR A 949 -4.87 -28.53 -31.52
CA THR A 949 -6.29 -28.71 -31.88
C THR A 949 -7.02 -27.36 -31.79
N ILE A 950 -7.42 -26.79 -32.93
CA ILE A 950 -7.87 -25.40 -33.03
C ILE A 950 -9.30 -25.34 -33.58
N ALA A 951 -10.22 -24.76 -32.82
CA ALA A 951 -11.56 -24.41 -33.30
C ALA A 951 -11.46 -23.15 -34.17
N VAL A 952 -11.96 -23.21 -35.41
CA VAL A 952 -11.96 -22.06 -36.31
C VAL A 952 -13.07 -21.10 -35.90
N VAL A 953 -12.69 -19.96 -35.31
CA VAL A 953 -13.65 -18.96 -34.83
C VAL A 953 -14.19 -18.17 -36.02
N ARG A 954 -15.50 -18.28 -36.26
CA ARG A 954 -16.24 -17.49 -37.25
C ARG A 954 -17.60 -17.09 -36.67
N PHE A 955 -17.96 -15.82 -36.80
CA PHE A 955 -19.26 -15.29 -36.35
C PHE A 955 -19.75 -14.21 -37.32
N ARG A 956 -21.01 -13.78 -37.17
CA ARG A 956 -21.56 -12.62 -37.89
C ARG A 956 -21.85 -11.50 -36.90
N THR A 957 -21.50 -10.27 -37.27
CA THR A 957 -21.82 -9.06 -36.49
C THR A 957 -23.32 -8.73 -36.57
N LYS A 958 -23.77 -7.65 -35.90
CA LYS A 958 -25.17 -7.18 -35.91
C LYS A 958 -26.18 -8.27 -35.55
N GLY A 959 -25.90 -9.01 -34.48
CA GLY A 959 -26.77 -10.11 -34.00
C GLY A 959 -26.96 -11.28 -34.98
N GLY A 960 -26.10 -11.41 -36.00
CA GLY A 960 -26.20 -12.44 -37.04
C GLY A 960 -26.52 -11.91 -38.44
N ALA A 961 -26.90 -10.63 -38.58
CA ALA A 961 -27.26 -10.02 -39.87
C ALA A 961 -26.06 -9.38 -40.61
N GLY A 962 -24.94 -9.16 -39.93
CA GLY A 962 -23.77 -8.46 -40.46
C GLY A 962 -22.80 -9.34 -41.29
N PRO A 963 -21.68 -8.75 -41.73
CA PRO A 963 -20.56 -9.49 -42.33
C PRO A 963 -20.03 -10.60 -41.43
N ILE A 964 -19.32 -11.55 -42.03
CA ILE A 964 -18.64 -12.63 -41.30
C ILE A 964 -17.29 -12.09 -40.81
N HIS A 965 -17.07 -12.19 -39.50
CA HIS A 965 -15.77 -11.99 -38.87
C HIS A 965 -15.14 -13.33 -38.53
N GLU A 966 -13.81 -13.42 -38.68
CA GLU A 966 -13.01 -14.61 -38.42
C GLU A 966 -11.96 -14.30 -37.36
N GLY A 967 -11.75 -15.19 -36.39
CA GLY A 967 -10.75 -14.99 -35.35
C GLY A 967 -9.34 -15.11 -35.92
N VAL A 968 -8.55 -14.03 -35.84
CA VAL A 968 -7.26 -13.82 -36.54
C VAL A 968 -6.40 -15.08 -36.64
N CYS A 969 -5.95 -15.61 -35.49
CA CYS A 969 -5.06 -16.77 -35.46
C CYS A 969 -5.72 -18.05 -36.03
N SER A 970 -6.94 -18.37 -35.60
CA SER A 970 -7.64 -19.57 -36.04
C SER A 970 -8.02 -19.55 -37.53
N GLY A 971 -8.38 -18.37 -38.06
CA GLY A 971 -8.72 -18.17 -39.47
C GLY A 971 -7.50 -18.15 -40.37
N TRP A 972 -6.37 -17.61 -39.89
CA TRP A 972 -5.08 -17.68 -40.56
C TRP A 972 -4.58 -19.13 -40.66
N LEU A 973 -4.49 -19.85 -39.54
CA LEU A 973 -4.00 -21.24 -39.50
C LEU A 973 -4.86 -22.19 -40.35
N ASN A 974 -6.20 -22.00 -40.38
CA ASN A 974 -7.12 -22.76 -41.23
C ASN A 974 -6.90 -22.57 -42.74
N LYS A 975 -6.21 -21.50 -43.16
CA LYS A 975 -5.89 -21.19 -44.57
C LYS A 975 -4.39 -21.28 -44.85
N CYS A 976 -3.59 -21.68 -43.87
CA CYS A 976 -2.13 -21.65 -43.90
C CYS A 976 -1.59 -22.88 -44.65
N PRO A 977 -0.84 -22.70 -45.77
CA PRO A 977 -0.27 -23.82 -46.50
C PRO A 977 0.93 -24.42 -45.75
N ALA A 978 1.20 -25.71 -45.99
CA ALA A 978 2.42 -26.36 -45.51
C ALA A 978 3.68 -25.64 -46.03
N GLY A 979 4.72 -25.60 -45.21
CA GLY A 979 5.94 -24.81 -45.45
C GLY A 979 5.87 -23.36 -44.93
N THR A 980 4.71 -22.88 -44.45
CA THR A 980 4.62 -21.53 -43.87
C THR A 980 5.31 -21.47 -42.51
N ILE A 981 6.08 -20.39 -42.28
CA ILE A 981 6.71 -20.10 -40.99
C ILE A 981 5.67 -19.50 -40.03
N VAL A 982 5.60 -20.07 -38.83
CA VAL A 982 4.71 -19.66 -37.74
C VAL A 982 5.58 -19.32 -36.53
N PRO A 983 5.65 -18.05 -36.09
CA PRO A 983 6.39 -17.68 -34.88
C PRO A 983 5.68 -18.22 -33.64
N CYS A 984 6.41 -19.00 -32.84
CA CYS A 984 5.90 -19.74 -31.69
C CYS A 984 6.74 -19.48 -30.43
N MET A 985 6.11 -19.73 -29.28
CA MET A 985 6.77 -19.97 -28.00
C MET A 985 6.04 -21.11 -27.27
N VAL A 986 6.72 -21.84 -26.39
CA VAL A 986 6.08 -22.73 -25.42
C VAL A 986 5.83 -21.97 -24.13
N ARG A 987 4.68 -22.21 -23.49
CA ARG A 987 4.37 -21.79 -22.11
C ARG A 987 4.09 -23.06 -21.31
N THR A 988 4.81 -23.24 -20.22
CA THR A 988 4.66 -24.43 -19.39
C THR A 988 3.40 -24.33 -18.52
N ALA A 989 2.72 -25.45 -18.33
CA ALA A 989 1.51 -25.60 -17.53
C ALA A 989 1.71 -26.70 -16.48
N PRO A 990 2.63 -26.53 -15.52
CA PRO A 990 3.06 -27.60 -14.60
C PRO A 990 1.92 -28.19 -13.77
N THR A 991 0.88 -27.40 -13.46
CA THR A 991 -0.31 -27.87 -12.72
C THR A 991 -1.37 -28.51 -13.63
N PHE A 992 -1.03 -28.79 -14.88
CA PHE A 992 -1.82 -29.56 -15.84
C PHE A 992 -0.97 -30.65 -16.52
N HIS A 993 0.14 -31.07 -15.88
CA HIS A 993 0.93 -32.23 -16.31
C HIS A 993 0.33 -33.55 -15.78
N LEU A 994 0.71 -34.67 -16.40
CA LEU A 994 0.40 -36.02 -15.90
C LEU A 994 1.03 -36.30 -14.52
N PRO A 995 0.42 -37.17 -13.70
CA PRO A 995 1.02 -37.58 -12.43
C PRO A 995 2.32 -38.35 -12.66
N GLN A 996 3.31 -38.13 -11.79
CA GLN A 996 4.60 -38.86 -11.84
C GLN A 996 4.44 -40.35 -11.55
N ASP A 997 3.44 -40.74 -10.76
CA ASP A 997 3.08 -42.13 -10.53
C ASP A 997 2.05 -42.58 -11.58
N THR A 998 2.52 -43.39 -12.53
CA THR A 998 1.70 -43.92 -13.62
C THR A 998 0.65 -44.93 -13.17
N ALA A 999 0.74 -45.45 -11.94
CA ALA A 999 -0.23 -46.38 -11.35
C ALA A 999 -1.51 -45.70 -10.86
N LEU A 1000 -1.52 -44.36 -10.70
CA LEU A 1000 -2.70 -43.61 -10.26
C LEU A 1000 -3.77 -43.52 -11.37
N PRO A 1001 -5.08 -43.54 -11.03
CA PRO A 1001 -6.14 -43.24 -11.98
C PRO A 1001 -6.08 -41.79 -12.49
N VAL A 1002 -6.44 -41.58 -13.75
CA VAL A 1002 -6.55 -40.27 -14.37
C VAL A 1002 -7.91 -40.13 -15.05
N ILE A 1003 -8.69 -39.14 -14.60
CA ILE A 1003 -10.01 -38.78 -15.12
C ILE A 1003 -9.87 -37.47 -15.91
N MET A 1004 -10.24 -37.49 -17.18
CA MET A 1004 -10.10 -36.36 -18.11
C MET A 1004 -11.48 -35.88 -18.56
N VAL A 1005 -11.76 -34.58 -18.47
CA VAL A 1005 -13.05 -33.98 -18.83
C VAL A 1005 -12.81 -32.80 -19.77
N GLY A 1006 -13.23 -32.91 -21.03
CA GLY A 1006 -12.90 -31.88 -22.03
C GLY A 1006 -13.77 -31.91 -23.28
N PRO A 1007 -14.92 -31.22 -23.31
CA PRO A 1007 -15.77 -31.13 -24.49
C PRO A 1007 -15.20 -30.20 -25.58
N GLY A 1008 -15.50 -30.51 -26.84
CA GLY A 1008 -15.00 -29.76 -28.00
C GLY A 1008 -13.46 -29.72 -28.04
N THR A 1009 -12.87 -28.55 -28.21
CA THR A 1009 -11.40 -28.39 -28.18
C THR A 1009 -10.79 -28.58 -26.78
N GLY A 1010 -11.59 -28.75 -25.73
CA GLY A 1010 -11.09 -29.18 -24.42
C GLY A 1010 -10.43 -30.57 -24.43
N ILE A 1011 -10.57 -31.33 -25.53
CA ILE A 1011 -9.84 -32.59 -25.74
C ILE A 1011 -8.35 -32.39 -26.07
N ALA A 1012 -7.92 -31.17 -26.44
CA ALA A 1012 -6.58 -30.89 -26.95
C ALA A 1012 -5.42 -31.42 -26.07
N PRO A 1013 -5.32 -31.09 -24.77
CA PRO A 1013 -4.23 -31.61 -23.94
C PRO A 1013 -4.40 -33.11 -23.65
N PHE A 1014 -5.63 -33.64 -23.65
CA PHE A 1014 -5.85 -35.06 -23.42
C PHE A 1014 -5.34 -35.92 -24.57
N ARG A 1015 -5.23 -35.36 -25.79
CA ARG A 1015 -4.55 -36.01 -26.90
C ARG A 1015 -3.05 -36.21 -26.63
N SER A 1016 -2.36 -35.21 -26.09
CA SER A 1016 -0.95 -35.40 -25.68
C SER A 1016 -0.82 -36.39 -24.51
N PHE A 1017 -1.80 -36.42 -23.60
CA PHE A 1017 -1.83 -37.37 -22.48
C PHE A 1017 -1.95 -38.83 -22.93
N TRP A 1018 -2.88 -39.17 -23.83
CA TRP A 1018 -3.03 -40.57 -24.26
C TRP A 1018 -1.92 -41.03 -25.22
N GLU A 1019 -1.36 -40.12 -26.04
CA GLU A 1019 -0.15 -40.43 -26.83
C GLU A 1019 1.04 -40.71 -25.90
N GLN A 1020 1.21 -39.90 -24.85
CA GLN A 1020 2.25 -40.10 -23.84
C GLN A 1020 2.06 -41.45 -23.12
N ARG A 1021 0.81 -41.75 -22.71
CA ARG A 1021 0.45 -43.02 -22.07
C ARG A 1021 0.75 -44.22 -22.96
N PHE A 1022 0.46 -44.13 -24.26
CA PHE A 1022 0.77 -45.18 -25.23
C PHE A 1022 2.27 -45.45 -25.34
N ILE A 1023 3.09 -44.40 -25.55
CA ILE A 1023 4.54 -44.60 -25.74
C ILE A 1023 5.23 -45.07 -24.45
N ASP A 1024 4.75 -44.63 -23.28
CA ASP A 1024 5.24 -45.14 -21.99
C ASP A 1024 4.87 -46.62 -21.79
N MET A 1025 3.68 -47.06 -22.23
CA MET A 1025 3.28 -48.48 -22.23
C MET A 1025 4.12 -49.32 -23.21
N ASP A 1026 4.37 -48.82 -24.42
CA ASP A 1026 5.16 -49.52 -25.45
C ASP A 1026 6.63 -49.70 -25.02
N LEU A 1027 7.23 -48.66 -24.40
CA LEU A 1027 8.59 -48.71 -23.85
C LEU A 1027 8.72 -49.62 -22.61
N ALA A 1028 7.67 -49.74 -21.81
CA ALA A 1028 7.60 -50.72 -20.72
C ALA A 1028 7.48 -52.16 -21.25
N ASN A 1029 6.61 -52.39 -22.25
CA ASN A 1029 6.37 -53.70 -22.86
C ASN A 1029 7.59 -54.21 -23.66
N SER A 1030 8.32 -53.32 -24.33
CA SER A 1030 9.56 -53.64 -25.05
C SER A 1030 10.79 -53.80 -24.14
N GLY A 1031 10.66 -53.55 -22.83
CA GLY A 1031 11.71 -53.76 -21.84
C GLY A 1031 12.79 -52.68 -21.78
N PHE A 1032 12.64 -51.57 -22.51
CA PHE A 1032 13.60 -50.45 -22.50
C PHE A 1032 13.53 -49.63 -21.21
N GLU A 1033 12.37 -49.51 -20.55
CA GLU A 1033 12.20 -48.77 -19.29
C GLU A 1033 11.82 -49.67 -18.09
N GLN A 1034 12.81 -50.16 -17.35
CA GLN A 1034 12.60 -51.05 -16.19
C GLN A 1034 11.93 -50.40 -14.96
N LYS A 1035 11.68 -49.09 -14.97
CA LYS A 1035 11.12 -48.35 -13.81
C LYS A 1035 9.60 -48.38 -13.71
N VAL A 1036 8.89 -48.53 -14.83
CA VAL A 1036 7.42 -48.48 -14.87
C VAL A 1036 6.87 -49.92 -14.86
N LYS A 1037 6.07 -50.27 -13.85
CA LYS A 1037 5.55 -51.65 -13.67
C LYS A 1037 4.04 -51.79 -13.78
N THR A 1038 3.28 -50.71 -13.62
CA THR A 1038 1.82 -50.73 -13.53
C THR A 1038 1.25 -49.42 -14.04
N PHE A 1039 0.15 -49.50 -14.80
CA PHE A 1039 -0.57 -48.36 -15.33
C PHE A 1039 -1.99 -48.35 -14.74
N GLY A 1040 -2.36 -47.27 -14.05
CA GLY A 1040 -3.71 -47.06 -13.51
C GLY A 1040 -4.77 -46.77 -14.58
N PRO A 1041 -6.06 -46.75 -14.20
CA PRO A 1041 -7.16 -46.41 -15.10
C PRO A 1041 -6.99 -45.05 -15.78
N PHE A 1042 -7.37 -44.97 -17.06
CA PHE A 1042 -7.28 -43.76 -17.87
C PHE A 1042 -8.64 -43.52 -18.53
N THR A 1043 -9.41 -42.57 -18.03
CA THR A 1043 -10.84 -42.42 -18.37
C THR A 1043 -11.13 -41.04 -18.97
N MET A 1044 -11.71 -41.02 -20.18
CA MET A 1044 -12.05 -39.78 -20.89
C MET A 1044 -13.56 -39.50 -20.89
N TYR A 1045 -13.95 -38.28 -20.51
CA TYR A 1045 -15.31 -37.75 -20.61
C TYR A 1045 -15.34 -36.65 -21.68
N PHE A 1046 -15.67 -37.05 -22.91
CA PHE A 1046 -15.71 -36.16 -24.07
C PHE A 1046 -17.15 -35.68 -24.34
N GLY A 1047 -17.30 -34.50 -24.95
CA GLY A 1047 -18.60 -33.96 -25.33
C GLY A 1047 -18.57 -33.18 -26.64
N CYS A 1048 -19.55 -33.43 -27.49
CA CYS A 1048 -19.71 -32.77 -28.79
C CYS A 1048 -21.20 -32.47 -29.10
N ARG A 1049 -21.51 -32.07 -30.34
CA ARG A 1049 -22.89 -31.83 -30.80
C ARG A 1049 -23.50 -33.12 -31.35
N SER A 1050 -22.82 -33.77 -32.29
CA SER A 1050 -23.24 -35.02 -32.94
C SER A 1050 -22.05 -35.93 -33.18
N SER A 1051 -22.26 -37.23 -32.92
CA SER A 1051 -21.29 -38.30 -33.15
C SER A 1051 -20.73 -38.32 -34.59
N ARG A 1052 -21.50 -37.84 -35.58
CA ARG A 1052 -21.11 -37.82 -36.99
C ARG A 1052 -20.45 -36.53 -37.45
N GLN A 1053 -20.65 -35.42 -36.74
CA GLN A 1053 -20.23 -34.09 -37.21
C GLN A 1053 -18.95 -33.60 -36.51
N ASP A 1054 -18.91 -33.66 -35.17
CA ASP A 1054 -17.87 -33.05 -34.36
C ASP A 1054 -17.31 -33.96 -33.24
N ASN A 1055 -17.42 -35.28 -33.42
CA ASN A 1055 -16.67 -36.26 -32.64
C ASN A 1055 -15.18 -36.32 -33.04
N ILE A 1056 -14.47 -35.22 -32.84
CA ILE A 1056 -13.05 -35.08 -33.18
C ILE A 1056 -12.23 -36.12 -32.41
N TYR A 1057 -11.26 -36.75 -33.09
CA TYR A 1057 -10.46 -37.86 -32.57
C TYR A 1057 -11.24 -39.12 -32.15
N GLY A 1058 -12.52 -39.25 -32.55
CA GLY A 1058 -13.35 -40.43 -32.19
C GLY A 1058 -12.74 -41.79 -32.55
N THR A 1059 -12.06 -41.88 -33.70
CA THR A 1059 -11.35 -43.10 -34.12
C THR A 1059 -10.10 -43.36 -33.29
N GLU A 1060 -9.34 -42.32 -32.93
CA GLU A 1060 -8.16 -42.45 -32.07
C GLU A 1060 -8.56 -42.90 -30.66
N MET A 1061 -9.63 -42.34 -30.09
CA MET A 1061 -10.16 -42.78 -28.79
C MET A 1061 -10.62 -44.25 -28.81
N GLU A 1062 -11.27 -44.71 -29.88
CA GLU A 1062 -11.69 -46.11 -30.01
C GLU A 1062 -10.49 -47.06 -30.16
N GLU A 1063 -9.44 -46.66 -30.88
CA GLU A 1063 -8.18 -47.40 -31.01
C GLU A 1063 -7.42 -47.48 -29.69
N TYR A 1064 -7.25 -46.36 -28.99
CA TYR A 1064 -6.61 -46.32 -27.67
C TYR A 1064 -7.41 -47.05 -26.59
N HIS A 1065 -8.74 -47.17 -26.74
CA HIS A 1065 -9.53 -48.03 -25.88
C HIS A 1065 -9.25 -49.52 -26.14
N LYS A 1066 -9.18 -49.94 -27.41
CA LYS A 1066 -8.87 -51.33 -27.80
C LYS A 1066 -7.46 -51.76 -27.43
N SER A 1067 -6.48 -50.85 -27.44
CA SER A 1067 -5.10 -51.13 -27.00
C SER A 1067 -4.90 -51.06 -25.48
N GLY A 1068 -5.92 -50.68 -24.70
CA GLY A 1068 -5.86 -50.59 -23.25
C GLY A 1068 -5.24 -49.31 -22.69
N VAL A 1069 -4.87 -48.35 -23.54
CA VAL A 1069 -4.39 -47.02 -23.15
C VAL A 1069 -5.49 -46.21 -22.47
N LEU A 1070 -6.70 -46.22 -23.05
CA LEU A 1070 -7.92 -45.70 -22.44
C LEU A 1070 -8.70 -46.85 -21.82
N SER A 1071 -8.84 -46.85 -20.50
CA SER A 1071 -9.66 -47.85 -19.80
C SER A 1071 -11.13 -47.71 -20.19
N HIS A 1072 -11.64 -46.48 -20.25
CA HIS A 1072 -12.97 -46.15 -20.73
C HIS A 1072 -12.98 -44.77 -21.42
N TYR A 1073 -13.91 -44.57 -22.34
CA TYR A 1073 -14.29 -43.23 -22.78
C TYR A 1073 -15.81 -43.10 -22.84
N HIS A 1074 -16.32 -41.93 -22.51
CA HIS A 1074 -17.74 -41.60 -22.48
C HIS A 1074 -18.02 -40.39 -23.38
N LEU A 1075 -19.16 -40.41 -24.08
CA LEU A 1075 -19.54 -39.40 -25.06
C LEU A 1075 -20.83 -38.68 -24.66
N ALA A 1076 -20.75 -37.38 -24.40
CA ALA A 1076 -21.90 -36.50 -24.20
C ALA A 1076 -22.32 -35.85 -25.53
N LEU A 1077 -23.58 -36.03 -25.92
CA LEU A 1077 -24.12 -35.55 -27.20
C LEU A 1077 -25.16 -34.46 -26.98
N SER A 1078 -24.84 -33.23 -27.38
CA SER A 1078 -25.66 -32.06 -27.07
C SER A 1078 -26.68 -31.67 -28.15
N ARG A 1079 -26.60 -32.24 -29.36
CA ARG A 1079 -27.50 -31.94 -30.51
C ARG A 1079 -27.77 -33.15 -31.41
N GLU A 1080 -27.57 -34.39 -30.94
CA GLU A 1080 -27.80 -35.57 -31.76
C GLU A 1080 -29.31 -35.76 -32.04
N PRO A 1081 -29.74 -35.95 -33.30
CA PRO A 1081 -31.14 -36.16 -33.61
C PRO A 1081 -31.73 -37.35 -32.84
N SER A 1082 -32.98 -37.21 -32.40
CA SER A 1082 -33.74 -38.20 -31.59
C SER A 1082 -33.20 -38.53 -30.18
N MET A 1083 -32.12 -37.90 -29.72
CA MET A 1083 -31.61 -38.05 -28.35
C MET A 1083 -31.90 -36.81 -27.49
N PRO A 1084 -32.02 -36.95 -26.15
CA PRO A 1084 -32.01 -35.80 -25.25
C PRO A 1084 -30.65 -35.10 -25.31
N LYS A 1085 -30.64 -33.80 -25.01
CA LYS A 1085 -29.42 -32.99 -24.93
C LYS A 1085 -28.63 -33.36 -23.68
N VAL A 1086 -27.43 -33.93 -23.87
CA VAL A 1086 -26.52 -34.37 -22.79
C VAL A 1086 -25.23 -33.54 -22.82
N TYR A 1087 -24.76 -33.13 -21.65
CA TYR A 1087 -23.47 -32.50 -21.41
C TYR A 1087 -22.55 -33.39 -20.57
N VAL A 1088 -21.26 -33.03 -20.46
CA VAL A 1088 -20.27 -33.82 -19.70
C VAL A 1088 -20.62 -33.94 -18.22
N GLN A 1089 -21.19 -32.90 -17.60
CA GLN A 1089 -21.69 -32.95 -16.22
C GLN A 1089 -22.74 -34.05 -16.00
N ASP A 1090 -23.66 -34.26 -16.94
CA ASP A 1090 -24.71 -35.26 -16.81
C ASP A 1090 -24.11 -36.68 -16.86
N VAL A 1091 -23.08 -36.88 -17.68
CA VAL A 1091 -22.36 -38.14 -17.78
C VAL A 1091 -21.48 -38.39 -16.55
N LEU A 1092 -20.88 -37.34 -15.96
CA LEU A 1092 -20.15 -37.43 -14.70
C LEU A 1092 -21.06 -37.84 -13.53
N LEU A 1093 -22.25 -37.24 -13.39
CA LEU A 1093 -23.22 -37.64 -12.34
C LEU A 1093 -23.57 -39.13 -12.41
N ASN A 1094 -23.85 -39.63 -13.62
CA ASN A 1094 -24.17 -41.03 -13.85
C ASN A 1094 -23.02 -42.00 -13.50
N ASN A 1095 -21.78 -41.53 -13.47
CA ASN A 1095 -20.59 -42.31 -13.11
C ASN A 1095 -20.01 -41.93 -11.72
N GLY A 1096 -20.76 -41.16 -10.92
CA GLY A 1096 -20.26 -40.55 -9.68
C GLY A 1096 -19.62 -41.52 -8.68
N ALA A 1097 -20.14 -42.75 -8.55
CA ALA A 1097 -19.56 -43.77 -7.67
C ALA A 1097 -18.15 -44.22 -8.12
N VAL A 1098 -17.92 -44.37 -9.43
CA VAL A 1098 -16.59 -44.73 -9.97
C VAL A 1098 -15.62 -43.56 -9.82
N ILE A 1099 -16.07 -42.35 -10.14
CA ILE A 1099 -15.29 -41.11 -9.97
C ILE A 1099 -14.88 -40.93 -8.51
N TYR A 1100 -15.79 -41.16 -7.56
CA TYR A 1100 -15.48 -41.08 -6.13
C TYR A 1100 -14.44 -42.11 -5.70
N ASP A 1101 -14.54 -43.37 -6.16
CA ASP A 1101 -13.56 -44.40 -5.81
C ASP A 1101 -12.18 -44.15 -6.42
N GLU A 1102 -12.12 -43.76 -7.69
CA GLU A 1102 -10.87 -43.44 -8.39
C GLU A 1102 -10.19 -42.19 -7.82
N LEU A 1103 -10.96 -41.13 -7.54
CA LEU A 1103 -10.44 -39.90 -6.97
C LEU A 1103 -10.12 -40.08 -5.48
N ILE A 1104 -11.05 -40.52 -4.64
CA ILE A 1104 -10.88 -40.47 -3.18
C ILE A 1104 -10.13 -41.69 -2.63
N HIS A 1105 -10.50 -42.92 -3.01
CA HIS A 1105 -9.89 -44.13 -2.44
C HIS A 1105 -8.56 -44.50 -3.11
N LYS A 1106 -8.50 -44.42 -4.45
CA LYS A 1106 -7.30 -44.78 -5.23
C LYS A 1106 -6.31 -43.63 -5.42
N GLY A 1107 -6.65 -42.41 -4.95
CA GLY A 1107 -5.73 -41.27 -4.99
C GLY A 1107 -5.52 -40.66 -6.38
N GLY A 1108 -6.42 -40.91 -7.34
CA GLY A 1108 -6.30 -40.46 -8.73
C GLY A 1108 -6.35 -38.94 -8.94
N HIS A 1109 -6.24 -38.52 -10.20
CA HIS A 1109 -6.21 -37.12 -10.61
C HIS A 1109 -7.39 -36.79 -11.52
N PHE A 1110 -7.96 -35.59 -11.38
CA PHE A 1110 -9.14 -35.14 -12.12
C PHE A 1110 -8.81 -33.86 -12.91
N TYR A 1111 -8.87 -33.94 -14.24
CA TYR A 1111 -8.49 -32.87 -15.16
C TYR A 1111 -9.71 -32.31 -15.89
N VAL A 1112 -9.83 -30.99 -15.95
CA VAL A 1112 -10.91 -30.28 -16.66
C VAL A 1112 -10.29 -29.29 -17.64
N CYS A 1113 -10.68 -29.35 -18.92
CA CYS A 1113 -10.16 -28.44 -19.95
C CYS A 1113 -11.29 -27.86 -20.82
N GLY A 1114 -11.26 -26.54 -21.08
CA GLY A 1114 -12.15 -25.88 -22.05
C GLY A 1114 -12.78 -24.56 -21.58
N ASP A 1115 -14.07 -24.38 -21.89
CA ASP A 1115 -14.84 -23.15 -21.62
C ASP A 1115 -15.05 -22.90 -20.12
N VAL A 1116 -14.88 -21.66 -19.67
CA VAL A 1116 -14.96 -21.27 -18.25
C VAL A 1116 -16.30 -21.62 -17.59
N SER A 1117 -17.42 -21.54 -18.33
CA SER A 1117 -18.73 -21.91 -17.76
C SER A 1117 -18.87 -23.43 -17.63
N MET A 1118 -18.31 -24.19 -18.59
CA MET A 1118 -18.31 -25.65 -18.54
C MET A 1118 -17.48 -26.16 -17.36
N ALA A 1119 -16.31 -25.55 -17.11
CA ALA A 1119 -15.50 -25.90 -15.95
C ALA A 1119 -16.21 -25.60 -14.62
N HIS A 1120 -16.94 -24.48 -14.54
CA HIS A 1120 -17.79 -24.19 -13.38
C HIS A 1120 -18.89 -25.24 -13.17
N ASP A 1121 -19.62 -25.61 -14.24
CA ASP A 1121 -20.64 -26.66 -14.18
C ASP A 1121 -20.03 -28.02 -13.72
N VAL A 1122 -18.86 -28.38 -14.24
CA VAL A 1122 -18.12 -29.59 -13.85
C VAL A 1122 -17.63 -29.53 -12.40
N GLN A 1123 -17.15 -28.38 -11.91
CA GLN A 1123 -16.75 -28.20 -10.51
C GLN A 1123 -17.95 -28.39 -9.56
N MET A 1124 -19.10 -27.80 -9.88
CA MET A 1124 -20.33 -27.97 -9.09
C MET A 1124 -20.84 -29.42 -9.13
N THR A 1125 -20.68 -30.09 -10.27
CA THR A 1125 -20.98 -31.51 -10.44
C THR A 1125 -20.08 -32.40 -9.59
N LEU A 1126 -18.77 -32.15 -9.60
CA LEU A 1126 -17.81 -32.88 -8.77
C LEU A 1126 -18.10 -32.68 -7.28
N LYS A 1127 -18.45 -31.46 -6.86
CA LYS A 1127 -18.89 -31.17 -5.49
C LYS A 1127 -20.10 -32.05 -5.10
N THR A 1128 -21.11 -32.12 -5.97
CA THR A 1128 -22.31 -32.97 -5.78
C THR A 1128 -21.93 -34.45 -5.65
N ILE A 1129 -21.07 -34.97 -6.52
CA ILE A 1129 -20.56 -36.35 -6.45
C ILE A 1129 -19.86 -36.62 -5.11
N LEU A 1130 -19.03 -35.70 -4.62
CA LEU A 1130 -18.34 -35.83 -3.33
C LEU A 1130 -19.31 -35.78 -2.15
N GLN A 1131 -20.35 -34.94 -2.20
CA GLN A 1131 -21.41 -34.89 -1.19
C GLN A 1131 -22.18 -36.22 -1.11
N ASP A 1132 -22.70 -36.69 -2.24
CA ASP A 1132 -23.60 -37.84 -2.31
C ASP A 1132 -22.87 -39.16 -1.98
N GLN A 1133 -21.73 -39.41 -2.63
CA GLN A 1133 -20.97 -40.65 -2.47
C GLN A 1133 -20.20 -40.67 -1.14
N GLY A 1134 -19.65 -39.53 -0.73
CA GLY A 1134 -18.93 -39.37 0.54
C GLY A 1134 -19.81 -39.13 1.76
N LYS A 1135 -21.14 -38.99 1.58
CA LYS A 1135 -22.13 -38.71 2.63
C LYS A 1135 -21.76 -37.50 3.50
N MET A 1136 -21.26 -36.44 2.86
CA MET A 1136 -20.76 -35.23 3.52
C MET A 1136 -21.59 -34.01 3.19
N ASN A 1137 -21.57 -33.00 4.08
CA ASN A 1137 -22.29 -31.75 3.86
C ASN A 1137 -21.60 -30.86 2.81
N GLU A 1138 -22.29 -29.81 2.39
CA GLU A 1138 -21.81 -28.91 1.34
C GLU A 1138 -20.47 -28.24 1.65
N GLN A 1139 -20.25 -27.81 2.90
CA GLN A 1139 -19.00 -27.17 3.31
C GLN A 1139 -17.85 -28.17 3.25
N SER A 1140 -18.02 -29.37 3.83
CA SER A 1140 -17.00 -30.41 3.82
C SER A 1140 -16.62 -30.89 2.42
N ALA A 1141 -17.57 -30.90 1.47
CA ALA A 1141 -17.27 -31.18 0.06
C ALA A 1141 -16.51 -30.03 -0.61
N SER A 1142 -16.86 -28.77 -0.32
CA SER A 1142 -16.09 -27.60 -0.74
C SER A 1142 -14.65 -27.64 -0.22
N ASP A 1143 -14.48 -27.91 1.08
CA ASP A 1143 -13.16 -28.02 1.73
C ASP A 1143 -12.33 -29.16 1.12
N LEU A 1144 -12.96 -30.28 0.76
CA LEU A 1144 -12.31 -31.41 0.09
C LEU A 1144 -11.88 -31.07 -1.35
N VAL A 1145 -12.70 -30.34 -2.12
CA VAL A 1145 -12.32 -29.86 -3.46
C VAL A 1145 -11.12 -28.91 -3.37
N THR A 1146 -11.13 -27.97 -2.41
CA THR A 1146 -9.97 -27.11 -2.14
C THR A 1146 -8.75 -27.94 -1.79
N LYS A 1147 -8.84 -28.85 -0.81
CA LYS A 1147 -7.73 -29.73 -0.41
C LYS A 1147 -7.16 -30.57 -1.58
N LEU A 1148 -8.02 -31.03 -2.50
CA LEU A 1148 -7.60 -31.79 -3.67
C LEU A 1148 -6.84 -30.91 -4.68
N ARG A 1149 -7.30 -29.68 -4.94
CA ARG A 1149 -6.56 -28.67 -5.72
C ARG A 1149 -5.22 -28.33 -5.05
N ASP A 1150 -5.21 -28.09 -3.74
CA ASP A 1150 -3.99 -27.77 -2.96
C ASP A 1150 -2.99 -28.94 -2.93
N SER A 1151 -3.47 -30.17 -3.13
CA SER A 1151 -2.63 -31.37 -3.27
C SER A 1151 -2.18 -31.66 -4.71
N ASP A 1152 -2.52 -30.80 -5.67
CA ASP A 1152 -2.26 -30.96 -7.11
C ASP A 1152 -2.89 -32.24 -7.69
N ARG A 1153 -4.19 -32.41 -7.42
CA ARG A 1153 -5.00 -33.58 -7.84
C ARG A 1153 -6.32 -33.22 -8.53
N ILE A 1154 -6.68 -31.94 -8.56
CA ILE A 1154 -7.71 -31.38 -9.44
C ILE A 1154 -7.03 -30.29 -10.28
N HIS A 1155 -7.10 -30.44 -11.59
CA HIS A 1155 -6.35 -29.66 -12.57
C HIS A 1155 -7.32 -28.98 -13.54
N GLU A 1156 -7.10 -27.71 -13.85
CA GLU A 1156 -8.02 -26.90 -14.66
C GLU A 1156 -7.24 -26.10 -15.73
N ASP A 1157 -7.56 -26.32 -17.01
CA ASP A 1157 -7.01 -25.59 -18.17
C ASP A 1157 -8.14 -24.82 -18.87
N ILE A 1158 -8.24 -23.52 -18.61
CA ILE A 1158 -9.42 -22.72 -18.91
C ILE A 1158 -9.13 -21.73 -20.05
N PHE A 1159 -9.84 -21.89 -21.18
CA PHE A 1159 -9.66 -21.08 -22.39
C PHE A 1159 -10.37 -19.71 -22.33
N GLY A 1160 -11.02 -19.39 -21.20
CA GLY A 1160 -11.92 -18.25 -21.05
C GLY A 1160 -13.32 -18.52 -21.60
N VAL A 1161 -14.01 -17.46 -22.03
CA VAL A 1161 -15.34 -17.57 -22.65
C VAL A 1161 -15.20 -17.91 -24.13
N SER A 1162 -15.50 -19.15 -24.49
CA SER A 1162 -15.59 -19.55 -25.90
C SER A 1162 -16.82 -18.91 -26.55
N VAL A 1163 -16.66 -18.27 -27.71
CA VAL A 1163 -17.71 -17.48 -28.39
C VAL A 1163 -19.02 -18.29 -28.55
N ARG A 1164 -20.03 -17.98 -27.73
CA ARG A 1164 -21.39 -18.53 -27.83
C ARG A 1164 -22.19 -17.64 -28.80
N ARG A 1165 -22.80 -18.24 -29.82
CA ARG A 1165 -23.58 -17.48 -30.83
C ARG A 1165 -24.82 -16.83 -30.19
N PRO A 1166 -25.22 -15.63 -30.66
CA PRO A 1166 -26.57 -15.12 -30.40
C PRO A 1166 -27.60 -16.17 -30.82
N GLY A 1167 -28.39 -16.66 -29.87
CA GLY A 1167 -29.41 -17.70 -30.09
C GLY A 1167 -29.27 -18.98 -29.23
N ASP A 1168 -28.09 -19.29 -28.67
CA ASP A 1168 -27.91 -20.52 -27.88
C ASP A 1168 -28.44 -20.44 -26.42
N VAL A 1169 -28.80 -19.24 -25.92
CA VAL A 1169 -29.50 -19.02 -24.63
C VAL A 1169 -30.45 -17.82 -24.75
N ALA A 1170 -31.68 -17.96 -24.25
CA ALA A 1170 -32.63 -16.85 -24.14
C ALA A 1170 -32.19 -15.82 -23.07
N GLU A 1171 -32.34 -14.53 -23.40
CA GLU A 1171 -32.53 -13.40 -22.47
C GLU A 1171 -31.43 -13.01 -21.45
N ARG A 1172 -30.26 -13.66 -21.38
CA ARG A 1172 -29.20 -13.25 -20.42
C ARG A 1172 -28.32 -12.03 -20.77
N PRO A 1173 -27.97 -11.69 -22.03
CA PRO A 1173 -26.95 -10.65 -22.28
C PRO A 1173 -27.33 -9.24 -21.82
N LYS A 1174 -28.62 -8.87 -21.92
CA LYS A 1174 -29.10 -7.54 -21.48
C LYS A 1174 -28.99 -7.31 -19.97
N ASP A 1175 -28.91 -8.38 -19.17
CA ASP A 1175 -28.75 -8.29 -17.72
C ASP A 1175 -27.33 -7.91 -17.30
N GLN A 1176 -26.30 -8.14 -18.12
CA GLN A 1176 -24.92 -7.71 -17.80
C GLN A 1176 -24.76 -6.20 -17.89
N SER A 1177 -25.24 -5.55 -18.95
CA SER A 1177 -25.27 -4.08 -19.06
C SER A 1177 -26.12 -3.44 -17.96
N LEU A 1178 -27.26 -4.06 -17.61
CA LEU A 1178 -28.11 -3.65 -16.49
C LEU A 1178 -27.43 -3.81 -15.12
N ARG A 1179 -26.66 -4.88 -14.90
CA ARG A 1179 -25.85 -5.07 -13.68
C ARG A 1179 -24.69 -4.09 -13.59
N ALA A 1180 -24.01 -3.80 -14.71
CA ALA A 1180 -22.99 -2.77 -14.77
C ALA A 1180 -23.57 -1.38 -14.44
N LEU A 1181 -24.73 -1.04 -15.02
CA LEU A 1181 -25.50 0.15 -14.67
C LEU A 1181 -25.94 0.15 -13.19
N GLN A 1182 -26.35 -0.99 -12.62
CA GLN A 1182 -26.69 -1.08 -11.20
C GLN A 1182 -25.45 -0.93 -10.29
N TYR A 1183 -24.29 -1.44 -10.69
CA TYR A 1183 -23.02 -1.30 -9.96
C TYR A 1183 -22.54 0.15 -9.98
N LEU A 1184 -22.53 0.78 -11.16
CA LEU A 1184 -22.23 2.22 -11.32
C LEU A 1184 -23.21 3.11 -10.54
N ASN A 1185 -24.51 2.78 -10.53
CA ASN A 1185 -25.52 3.50 -9.72
C ASN A 1185 -25.45 3.18 -8.21
N ALA A 1186 -24.74 2.13 -7.80
CA ALA A 1186 -24.48 1.80 -6.40
C ALA A 1186 -23.21 2.50 -5.87
N THR A 1187 -22.18 2.67 -6.71
CA THR A 1187 -20.93 3.37 -6.36
C THR A 1187 -21.02 4.89 -6.49
N SER A 1188 -21.89 5.42 -7.36
CA SER A 1188 -22.04 6.87 -7.59
C SER A 1188 -23.03 7.60 -6.67
N LYS A 1189 -23.71 6.90 -5.75
CA LYS A 1189 -24.57 7.56 -4.75
C LYS A 1189 -23.72 8.11 -3.60
N PRO A 1190 -23.65 9.44 -3.39
CA PRO A 1190 -23.15 9.96 -2.13
C PRO A 1190 -24.09 9.50 -1.02
N GLN A 1191 -23.57 8.72 -0.07
CA GLN A 1191 -24.32 8.44 1.16
C GLN A 1191 -24.60 9.78 1.84
N LYS A 1192 -25.88 10.10 2.04
CA LYS A 1192 -26.27 11.23 2.89
C LYS A 1192 -25.67 10.99 4.28
N PRO A 1193 -25.14 12.03 4.95
CA PRO A 1193 -24.65 11.88 6.31
C PRO A 1193 -25.77 11.35 7.20
N ASP A 1194 -25.50 10.25 7.91
CA ASP A 1194 -26.47 9.63 8.80
C ASP A 1194 -26.86 10.62 9.89
N THR A 1195 -28.13 11.03 9.86
CA THR A 1195 -28.73 11.80 10.93
C THR A 1195 -29.00 10.85 12.08
N VAL A 1196 -28.21 10.99 13.15
CA VAL A 1196 -28.37 10.22 14.39
C VAL A 1196 -29.81 10.35 14.87
N LYS A 1197 -30.57 9.25 14.78
CA LYS A 1197 -31.91 9.17 15.37
C LYS A 1197 -31.77 9.05 16.88
N GLU A 1198 -31.89 10.17 17.58
CA GLU A 1198 -32.05 10.17 19.03
C GLU A 1198 -33.25 9.30 19.42
N LYS A 1199 -33.00 8.26 20.23
CA LYS A 1199 -34.06 7.48 20.88
C LYS A 1199 -34.64 8.31 22.03
N ALA A 1200 -35.66 9.12 21.75
CA ALA A 1200 -36.44 9.78 22.78
C ALA A 1200 -37.30 8.76 23.57
N VAL A 1201 -37.15 8.77 24.90
CA VAL A 1201 -37.99 8.00 25.85
C VAL A 1201 -39.40 8.62 25.89
N PRO A 1202 -40.48 7.82 25.94
CA PRO A 1202 -41.83 8.35 25.72
C PRO A 1202 -42.41 9.08 26.93
N ILE A 1203 -42.94 10.29 26.70
CA ILE A 1203 -43.81 11.01 27.63
C ILE A 1203 -45.20 11.14 26.98
N THR A 1204 -46.24 10.76 27.71
CA THR A 1204 -47.64 10.65 27.26
C THR A 1204 -48.34 12.02 27.16
N PRO A 1205 -49.44 12.15 26.38
CA PRO A 1205 -49.84 13.43 25.78
C PRO A 1205 -50.89 14.22 26.56
N THR A 1206 -50.88 15.57 26.43
CA THR A 1206 -52.01 16.43 26.85
C THR A 1206 -52.40 17.53 25.82
N LYS A 1207 -53.58 17.33 25.22
CA LYS A 1207 -54.66 18.29 24.88
C LYS A 1207 -54.38 19.61 24.10
N ARG A 1208 -54.89 19.60 22.85
CA ARG A 1208 -55.89 20.53 22.23
C ARG A 1208 -55.58 22.01 21.87
N LYS A 1209 -55.77 22.28 20.56
CA LYS A 1209 -56.54 23.38 19.89
C LYS A 1209 -56.06 24.86 19.99
N SER A 1210 -55.77 25.49 18.83
CA SER A 1210 -56.66 26.42 18.07
C SER A 1210 -55.88 27.17 16.94
N VAL A 1211 -56.38 27.33 15.70
CA VAL A 1211 -57.02 28.54 15.07
C VAL A 1211 -56.09 29.79 15.05
N SER A 1212 -55.80 30.55 13.97
CA SER A 1212 -56.29 30.68 12.57
C SER A 1212 -55.27 31.39 11.62
N LYS A 1213 -55.51 31.36 10.29
CA LYS A 1213 -54.94 32.28 9.25
C LYS A 1213 -55.56 33.71 9.36
N PRO A 1214 -55.47 34.69 8.40
CA PRO A 1214 -54.71 34.81 7.12
C PRO A 1214 -54.12 36.22 6.76
N ARG A 1215 -53.36 36.33 5.65
CA ARG A 1215 -53.70 37.17 4.45
C ARG A 1215 -52.56 37.28 3.39
N ALA A 1216 -52.94 37.13 2.12
CA ALA A 1216 -52.29 37.69 0.92
C ALA A 1216 -53.21 38.82 0.36
N PRO A 1217 -52.86 39.62 -0.69
CA PRO A 1217 -52.95 39.17 -2.10
C PRO A 1217 -51.95 39.80 -3.14
N ILE A 1218 -51.45 39.07 -4.16
CA ILE A 1218 -51.90 38.91 -5.59
C ILE A 1218 -51.68 40.11 -6.55
N LYS A 1219 -50.98 39.86 -7.68
CA LYS A 1219 -51.28 40.12 -9.13
C LYS A 1219 -49.95 40.26 -9.93
N ASN A 1220 -49.79 39.95 -11.22
CA ASN A 1220 -50.38 39.09 -12.27
C ASN A 1220 -49.24 38.94 -13.35
N ILE A 1221 -49.20 38.03 -14.35
CA ILE A 1221 -50.01 37.90 -15.58
C ILE A 1221 -49.59 36.58 -16.29
N PHE A 1222 -50.51 35.95 -17.04
CA PHE A 1222 -50.28 34.78 -17.93
C PHE A 1222 -49.94 35.17 -19.38
N VAL A 1223 -49.37 34.26 -20.18
CA VAL A 1223 -50.00 33.66 -21.40
C VAL A 1223 -49.04 32.66 -22.09
N ARG A 1224 -49.62 31.74 -22.88
CA ARG A 1224 -49.02 30.51 -23.43
C ARG A 1224 -49.50 30.32 -24.88
N GLN A 1225 -48.61 30.01 -25.84
CA GLN A 1225 -48.87 29.44 -27.19
C GLN A 1225 -47.49 29.10 -27.81
N LYS A 1226 -47.21 28.18 -28.75
CA LYS A 1226 -47.75 26.92 -29.35
C LYS A 1226 -47.21 26.86 -30.81
N ILE A 1227 -46.29 25.93 -31.09
CA ILE A 1227 -46.20 25.08 -32.31
C ILE A 1227 -45.61 25.64 -33.65
N SER A 1228 -44.40 25.15 -33.99
CA SER A 1228 -43.85 24.76 -35.33
C SER A 1228 -43.56 25.83 -36.42
N PRO A 1229 -42.87 25.49 -37.55
CA PRO A 1229 -41.47 25.05 -37.61
C PRO A 1229 -40.65 25.74 -38.74
N GLU A 1230 -39.43 25.24 -39.00
CA GLU A 1230 -38.63 25.37 -40.25
C GLU A 1230 -37.89 26.67 -40.63
N SER A 1231 -36.87 26.46 -41.48
CA SER A 1231 -36.02 27.41 -42.24
C SER A 1231 -34.89 28.19 -41.54
N LYS A 1232 -33.65 27.74 -41.82
CA LYS A 1232 -32.41 28.54 -41.98
C LYS A 1232 -32.57 29.54 -43.16
N PRO A 1233 -31.64 30.49 -43.48
CA PRO A 1233 -30.27 30.68 -42.94
C PRO A 1233 -29.82 32.12 -42.61
N SER A 1234 -28.76 32.22 -41.79
CA SER A 1234 -27.58 33.09 -42.03
C SER A 1234 -26.44 32.64 -41.13
#